data_AF-A0A3M2HTI0-F1
#
_entry.id   AF-A0A3M2HTI0-F1
#
_cell.length_a   1.000
_cell.length_b   1.000
_cell.length_c   1.000
_cell.angle_alpha   90.00
_cell.angle_beta   90.00
_cell.angle_gamma   90.00
#
_symmetry.space_group_name_H-M   'P 1'
#
loop_
_entity.id
_entity.type
_entity.pdbx_description
1 polymer ?
#
loop_
_entity_poly.entity_id
_entity_poly.type
_entity_poly.pdbx_seq_one_letter_code
_entity_poly.pdbx_strand_id
1 'polypeptide(L)'
;MFLQANPVEKSSRDKIENFFHLLWVLLLTMGWMVSLLAQWKPAPPVLEFPQPELDDPEVYRGYSTRFFKDSEGNTVQVILNQTTGRVMVVWGDAANESMAFTLRDTADHPASFHRAGDQAQVATEKDTRFLKFSLRSPASHLRLGHFLLGSMRVERDFQYFQKHLQPLDSEPFVPRELEQFVAQLERLPAGVRQRHLRLLKAGSMKELRRRLKPQIEPAETDTEWHISVWRPTLDGRNYLSIEIILSKRAADVAVEGNILRLSSRKPAPLEMTLIVGTNSPSLTPLDREHIFNAAFTGFYRRLREAYEKALSEMPTPAPEDVRRRQRYFRRMERQVKSLELLSFQEKLMAGMPNFATYFGRDMMMSALMMEPIWRPEMLEHVIGSVLRKLSPAGEVSHEEALGGQAIRENAVEYVRRMEEYLEATGKGEKDRAAKALHQAEALLADFQAVRENYRMLDDDFQLPVLTARYLTRPDVPADRKRAFLLAPARKGGKDSRLRRLLRNLAYVATQAQPYARQPMPVNLVGFPRRDARHWFSGSWRDSNAGYANGRFAMDINAVWVPNALKAMAQIREVLAQLGYSADRLLELAPEIAETPLAEFLHRPEMLEQAVKTWEGAVGHFLVHLPAEEVRWRIEAKLAWLPEEERTYWKSVLQQSGAEGQEVTFLALSLDEAGEPIPVANTDPATYLFMENFTEKILAGKQDAGEVLRWLRIFVLPYPVGLYLEGVGPAVANDAYASPEVWENFRRDIYHSPRVVWGREVNLLLLGLAKQIRAAHDEQGQLRSPELKPYVEALRRMLQQIREAVERSGLKHNELWSYRIENGRLLPARYATTSDIQLWNLTSLAVEFELNQIEGSLPFECCCY
;
A
#
# COMPACT_ATOMS: atom_id res chain seq x y z
N MET A 1 -44.45 17.97 63.55
CA MET A 1 -43.17 17.94 64.26
C MET A 1 -42.12 17.51 63.26
N PHE A 2 -41.13 18.38 63.03
CA PHE A 2 -40.05 18.25 62.05
C PHE A 2 -39.26 16.95 62.22
N LEU A 3 -38.79 16.36 61.11
CA LEU A 3 -37.48 15.73 61.03
C LEU A 3 -36.97 15.85 59.59
N GLN A 4 -36.01 16.75 59.42
CA GLN A 4 -35.23 16.98 58.21
C GLN A 4 -34.33 15.76 57.94
N ALA A 5 -34.38 15.21 56.73
CA ALA A 5 -33.35 14.30 56.22
C ALA A 5 -32.24 15.13 55.55
N ASN A 6 -31.01 14.90 56.01
CA ASN A 6 -29.78 15.60 55.63
C ASN A 6 -29.47 15.59 54.11
N PRO A 7 -29.04 16.73 53.52
CA PRO A 7 -28.51 16.79 52.16
C PRO A 7 -26.98 16.60 52.18
N VAL A 8 -26.50 15.39 52.46
CA VAL A 8 -25.03 15.13 52.50
C VAL A 8 -24.56 14.07 51.48
N GLU A 9 -25.44 13.22 50.95
CA GLU A 9 -25.01 12.12 50.05
C GLU A 9 -24.85 12.48 48.57
N LYS A 10 -25.38 13.62 48.10
CA LYS A 10 -25.15 14.08 46.72
C LYS A 10 -23.79 14.75 46.53
N SER A 11 -23.30 15.44 47.57
CA SER A 11 -22.02 16.15 47.54
C SER A 11 -20.83 15.20 47.50
N SER A 12 -20.91 14.02 48.10
CA SER A 12 -19.82 13.03 48.14
C SER A 12 -19.65 12.27 46.82
N ARG A 13 -20.73 11.97 46.08
CA ARG A 13 -20.64 11.38 44.73
C ARG A 13 -20.13 12.38 43.69
N ASP A 14 -20.63 13.61 43.70
CA ASP A 14 -20.13 14.68 42.82
C ASP A 14 -18.67 15.06 43.16
N LYS A 15 -18.25 14.92 44.43
CA LYS A 15 -16.84 15.10 44.83
C LYS A 15 -15.95 13.94 44.41
N ILE A 16 -16.43 12.70 44.40
CA ILE A 16 -15.65 11.54 43.94
C ILE A 16 -15.54 11.55 42.40
N GLU A 17 -16.62 11.85 41.68
CA GLU A 17 -16.56 12.03 40.21
C GLU A 17 -15.71 13.26 39.84
N ASN A 18 -15.85 14.39 40.53
CA ASN A 18 -14.93 15.51 40.35
C ASN A 18 -13.51 15.16 40.77
N PHE A 19 -13.26 14.32 41.77
CA PHE A 19 -11.90 13.93 42.16
C PHE A 19 -11.26 13.02 41.11
N PHE A 20 -11.99 12.08 40.51
CA PHE A 20 -11.48 11.30 39.37
C PHE A 20 -11.32 12.16 38.11
N HIS A 21 -12.21 13.12 37.87
CA HIS A 21 -12.09 14.07 36.77
C HIS A 21 -10.93 15.06 36.99
N LEU A 22 -10.68 15.49 38.24
CA LEU A 22 -9.55 16.32 38.64
C LEU A 22 -8.26 15.51 38.61
N LEU A 23 -8.26 14.24 39.00
CA LEU A 23 -7.09 13.35 38.95
C LEU A 23 -6.73 13.01 37.49
N TRP A 24 -7.74 12.82 36.62
CA TRP A 24 -7.55 12.72 35.17
C TRP A 24 -7.09 14.03 34.55
N VAL A 25 -7.67 15.18 34.96
CA VAL A 25 -7.23 16.51 34.52
C VAL A 25 -5.83 16.83 35.06
N LEU A 26 -5.46 16.39 36.27
CA LEU A 26 -4.12 16.53 36.85
C LEU A 26 -3.09 15.63 36.14
N LEU A 27 -3.49 14.41 35.78
CA LEU A 27 -2.69 13.52 34.93
C LEU A 27 -2.59 14.05 33.48
N LEU A 28 -3.58 14.79 32.98
CA LEU A 28 -3.60 15.43 31.65
C LEU A 28 -2.83 16.76 31.62
N THR A 29 -2.84 17.57 32.69
CA THR A 29 -2.01 18.78 32.83
C THR A 29 -0.51 18.46 32.93
N MET A 30 -0.15 17.18 33.12
CA MET A 30 1.23 16.68 33.13
C MET A 30 1.76 16.29 31.75
N GLY A 31 0.97 16.35 30.66
CA GLY A 31 1.40 15.84 29.35
C GLY A 31 2.75 16.40 28.85
N TRP A 32 3.02 17.68 29.10
CA TRP A 32 4.30 18.33 28.79
C TRP A 32 5.38 18.10 29.87
N MET A 33 5.01 17.93 31.14
CA MET A 33 5.98 17.53 32.18
C MET A 33 6.53 16.12 31.93
N VAL A 34 5.71 15.21 31.39
CA VAL A 34 6.09 13.83 31.07
C VAL A 34 7.15 13.78 29.98
N SER A 35 7.01 14.58 28.91
CA SER A 35 8.01 14.65 27.82
C SER A 35 9.33 15.31 28.28
N LEU A 36 9.26 16.31 29.17
CA LEU A 36 10.43 16.99 29.73
C LEU A 36 11.26 16.10 30.67
N LEU A 37 10.63 15.17 31.38
CA LEU A 37 11.29 14.24 32.31
C LEU A 37 11.88 13.00 31.60
N ALA A 38 11.54 12.79 30.32
CA ALA A 38 11.94 11.60 29.58
C ALA A 38 13.46 11.56 29.29
N GLN A 39 14.03 10.35 29.28
CA GLN A 39 15.44 10.16 28.93
C GLN A 39 15.64 10.15 27.41
N TRP A 40 16.05 11.29 26.87
CA TRP A 40 16.26 11.48 25.42
C TRP A 40 17.53 10.82 24.90
N LYS A 41 17.40 10.07 23.80
CA LYS A 41 18.51 9.46 23.04
C LYS A 41 18.58 10.05 21.63
N PRO A 42 19.77 10.29 21.06
CA PRO A 42 19.90 10.70 19.67
C PRO A 42 19.30 9.67 18.71
N ALA A 43 18.59 10.13 17.69
CA ALA A 43 18.00 9.31 16.63
C ALA A 43 18.39 9.90 15.26
N PRO A 44 19.46 9.39 14.63
CA PRO A 44 19.82 9.81 13.28
C PRO A 44 18.78 9.34 12.26
N PRO A 45 18.60 10.06 11.13
CA PRO A 45 17.71 9.60 10.07
C PRO A 45 18.22 8.29 9.45
N VAL A 46 17.33 7.33 9.25
CA VAL A 46 17.61 6.09 8.52
C VAL A 46 17.64 6.35 7.02
N LEU A 47 16.69 7.16 6.53
CA LEU A 47 16.57 7.62 5.16
C LEU A 47 16.11 9.07 5.14
N GLU A 48 16.45 9.78 4.07
CA GLU A 48 15.90 11.11 3.75
C GLU A 48 15.61 11.21 2.25
N PHE A 49 14.66 12.07 1.88
CA PHE A 49 14.37 12.42 0.48
C PHE A 49 14.14 13.93 0.35
N PRO A 50 14.63 14.57 -0.73
CA PRO A 50 15.52 14.02 -1.75
C PRO A 50 16.92 13.71 -1.18
N GLN A 51 17.58 12.67 -1.71
CA GLN A 51 18.97 12.37 -1.42
C GLN A 51 19.90 13.08 -2.42
N PRO A 52 20.89 13.85 -1.96
CA PRO A 52 21.89 14.44 -2.84
C PRO A 52 22.54 13.40 -3.75
N GLU A 53 22.69 13.75 -5.02
CA GLU A 53 23.30 12.96 -6.11
C GLU A 53 22.50 11.72 -6.58
N LEU A 54 21.42 11.34 -5.89
CA LEU A 54 20.57 10.23 -6.31
C LEU A 54 19.24 10.70 -6.89
N ASP A 55 18.69 11.77 -6.32
CA ASP A 55 17.39 12.30 -6.66
C ASP A 55 17.54 13.67 -7.36
N ASP A 56 16.69 13.94 -8.34
CA ASP A 56 16.58 15.25 -8.97
C ASP A 56 15.88 16.24 -8.02
N PRO A 57 16.53 17.32 -7.55
CA PRO A 57 15.93 18.30 -6.65
C PRO A 57 14.65 18.93 -7.20
N GLU A 58 14.53 19.08 -8.52
CA GLU A 58 13.36 19.69 -9.15
C GLU A 58 12.10 18.84 -8.97
N VAL A 59 12.26 17.51 -8.98
CA VAL A 59 11.18 16.55 -8.74
C VAL A 59 10.64 16.63 -7.31
N TYR A 60 11.48 17.05 -6.36
CA TYR A 60 11.15 17.16 -4.93
C TYR A 60 10.96 18.62 -4.49
N ARG A 61 10.76 19.57 -5.42
CA ARG A 61 10.65 20.99 -5.10
C ARG A 61 9.59 21.25 -4.01
N GLY A 62 10.02 21.85 -2.90
CA GLY A 62 9.16 22.16 -1.76
C GLY A 62 8.77 20.95 -0.91
N TYR A 63 9.31 19.75 -1.17
CA TYR A 63 9.03 18.53 -0.41
C TYR A 63 10.33 17.95 0.16
N SER A 64 10.34 17.68 1.47
CA SER A 64 11.41 16.89 2.07
C SER A 64 10.88 15.96 3.17
N THR A 65 11.47 14.78 3.30
CA THR A 65 11.08 13.83 4.33
C THR A 65 12.30 13.13 4.93
N ARG A 66 12.17 12.72 6.20
CA ARG A 66 13.16 11.92 6.93
C ARG A 66 12.46 10.79 7.66
N PHE A 67 13.07 9.62 7.64
CA PHE A 67 12.62 8.43 8.35
C PHE A 67 13.51 8.21 9.56
N PHE A 68 12.91 7.92 10.70
CA PHE A 68 13.56 7.64 11.96
C PHE A 68 13.04 6.31 12.51
N LYS A 69 13.75 5.80 13.52
CA LYS A 69 13.29 4.71 14.37
C LYS A 69 12.93 5.29 15.73
N ASP A 70 11.74 4.97 16.24
CA ASP A 70 11.37 5.34 17.61
C ASP A 70 12.17 4.52 18.63
N SER A 71 11.94 4.76 19.91
CA SER A 71 12.60 4.06 21.02
C SER A 71 12.39 2.54 21.04
N GLU A 72 11.37 2.03 20.34
CA GLU A 72 11.05 0.60 20.20
C GLU A 72 11.34 0.08 18.77
N GLY A 73 11.96 0.90 17.91
CA GLY A 73 12.35 0.53 16.54
C GLY A 73 11.22 0.61 15.49
N ASN A 74 10.09 1.24 15.80
CA ASN A 74 9.03 1.50 14.82
C ASN A 74 9.45 2.62 13.87
N THR A 75 8.90 2.59 12.67
CA THR A 75 9.21 3.59 11.65
C THR A 75 8.43 4.87 11.89
N VAL A 76 9.13 6.00 12.00
CA VAL A 76 8.52 7.33 12.08
C VAL A 76 8.98 8.18 10.90
N GLN A 77 8.05 8.69 10.12
CA GLN A 77 8.32 9.54 8.98
C GLN A 77 7.91 10.99 9.28
N VAL A 78 8.86 11.92 9.15
CA VAL A 78 8.61 13.37 9.29
C VAL A 78 8.66 14.01 7.91
N ILE A 79 7.56 14.60 7.47
CA ILE A 79 7.38 15.21 6.14
C ILE A 79 7.20 16.72 6.29
N LEU A 80 7.93 17.47 5.47
CA LEU A 80 7.83 18.91 5.34
C LEU A 80 7.43 19.24 3.90
N ASN A 81 6.22 19.79 3.74
CA ASN A 81 5.72 20.27 2.46
C ASN A 81 5.61 21.80 2.49
N GLN A 82 6.65 22.46 1.99
CA GLN A 82 6.76 23.91 1.92
C GLN A 82 5.74 24.52 0.94
N THR A 83 5.33 23.77 -0.09
CA THR A 83 4.35 24.23 -1.08
C THR A 83 2.96 24.44 -0.47
N THR A 84 2.61 23.67 0.56
CA THR A 84 1.30 23.76 1.24
C THR A 84 1.38 24.31 2.66
N GLY A 85 2.60 24.44 3.22
CA GLY A 85 2.79 24.81 4.61
C GLY A 85 2.66 23.63 5.58
N ARG A 86 2.44 22.40 5.09
CA ARG A 86 2.07 21.24 5.90
C ARG A 86 3.30 20.56 6.52
N VAL A 87 3.22 20.29 7.83
CA VAL A 87 4.14 19.43 8.57
C VAL A 87 3.37 18.20 8.99
N MET A 88 3.88 17.01 8.66
CA MET A 88 3.28 15.75 9.04
C MET A 88 4.30 14.85 9.74
N VAL A 89 3.88 14.23 10.83
CA VAL A 89 4.56 13.09 11.42
C VAL A 89 3.65 11.88 11.31
N VAL A 90 4.21 10.81 10.78
CA VAL A 90 3.52 9.59 10.41
C VAL A 90 4.20 8.44 11.15
N TRP A 91 3.43 7.67 11.92
CA TRP A 91 3.94 6.63 12.80
C TRP A 91 3.45 5.25 12.34
N GLY A 92 4.38 4.44 11.84
CA GLY A 92 4.12 3.07 11.40
C GLY A 92 4.15 2.09 12.57
N ASP A 93 3.13 2.15 13.42
CA ASP A 93 2.96 1.27 14.59
C ASP A 93 1.69 0.38 14.47
N ALA A 94 1.21 -0.16 15.59
CA ALA A 94 0.00 -0.99 15.62
C ALA A 94 -1.30 -0.22 15.30
N ALA A 95 -1.28 1.12 15.32
CA ALA A 95 -2.45 1.97 15.13
C ALA A 95 -2.42 2.80 13.83
N ASN A 96 -1.28 2.88 13.14
CA ASN A 96 -1.15 3.55 11.83
C ASN A 96 -1.52 5.04 11.91
N GLU A 97 -0.67 5.82 12.57
CA GLU A 97 -1.02 7.13 13.14
C GLU A 97 -0.41 8.33 12.41
N SER A 98 -1.07 9.48 12.51
CA SER A 98 -0.61 10.74 11.96
C SER A 98 -0.88 11.92 12.90
N MET A 99 0.10 12.80 12.99
CA MET A 99 0.09 14.05 13.75
C MET A 99 0.61 15.16 12.84
N ALA A 100 -0.23 16.13 12.53
CA ALA A 100 0.10 17.12 11.51
C ALA A 100 -0.53 18.49 11.77
N PHE A 101 0.09 19.53 11.22
CA PHE A 101 -0.38 20.92 11.29
C PHE A 101 0.12 21.74 10.09
N THR A 102 -0.44 22.91 9.87
CA THR A 102 -0.14 23.79 8.73
C THR A 102 0.39 25.14 9.21
N LEU A 103 1.49 25.62 8.61
CA LEU A 103 2.09 26.93 8.86
C LEU A 103 1.72 27.91 7.74
N ARG A 104 1.15 29.05 8.12
CA ARG A 104 0.83 30.16 7.22
C ARG A 104 1.47 31.48 7.69
N ASP A 105 1.71 32.37 6.75
CA ASP A 105 2.06 33.76 7.05
C ASP A 105 0.82 34.59 7.42
N THR A 106 0.98 35.91 7.59
CA THR A 106 -0.14 36.81 7.92
C THR A 106 -1.11 37.03 6.77
N ALA A 107 -0.73 36.69 5.53
CA ALA A 107 -1.57 36.76 4.34
C ALA A 107 -2.23 35.40 4.00
N ASP A 108 -2.11 34.42 4.91
CA ASP A 108 -2.63 33.05 4.75
C ASP A 108 -1.95 32.22 3.64
N HIS A 109 -0.79 32.68 3.15
CA HIS A 109 0.05 31.90 2.24
C HIS A 109 0.90 30.88 3.00
N PRO A 110 1.31 29.77 2.37
CA PRO A 110 2.28 28.83 2.95
C PRO A 110 3.53 29.57 3.45
N ALA A 111 3.84 29.42 4.74
CA ALA A 111 5.04 30.02 5.30
C ALA A 111 6.29 29.18 4.96
N SER A 112 7.43 29.83 4.76
CA SER A 112 8.72 29.13 4.64
C SER A 112 9.18 28.57 5.99
N PHE A 113 9.65 27.33 6.00
CA PHE A 113 10.27 26.68 7.15
C PHE A 113 11.22 25.56 6.70
N HIS A 114 12.20 25.24 7.55
CA HIS A 114 13.16 24.16 7.35
C HIS A 114 13.44 23.47 8.69
N ARG A 115 14.12 22.31 8.62
CA ARG A 115 14.58 21.60 9.82
C ARG A 115 15.66 22.41 10.53
N ALA A 116 15.61 22.47 11.84
CA ALA A 116 16.71 22.94 12.67
C ALA A 116 17.43 21.71 13.25
N GLY A 117 18.68 21.50 12.85
CA GLY A 117 19.50 20.34 13.25
C GLY A 117 19.39 19.12 12.34
N ASP A 118 20.38 18.24 12.45
CA ASP A 118 20.52 17.07 11.58
C ASP A 118 19.88 15.79 12.13
N GLN A 119 19.71 15.71 13.46
CA GLN A 119 19.21 14.53 14.16
C GLN A 119 17.93 14.84 14.93
N ALA A 120 17.08 13.82 15.08
CA ALA A 120 15.99 13.84 16.03
C ALA A 120 16.47 13.24 17.36
N GLN A 121 15.60 13.26 18.37
CA GLN A 121 15.78 12.51 19.61
C GLN A 121 14.54 11.69 19.90
N VAL A 122 14.71 10.53 20.53
CA VAL A 122 13.60 9.65 20.92
C VAL A 122 13.64 9.37 22.40
N ALA A 123 12.48 9.10 22.98
CA ALA A 123 12.34 8.67 24.37
C ALA A 123 11.09 7.82 24.55
N THR A 124 11.08 7.00 25.60
CA THR A 124 9.86 6.36 26.13
C THR A 124 9.69 6.81 27.56
N GLU A 125 8.49 7.23 27.94
CA GLU A 125 8.11 7.45 29.34
C GLU A 125 6.80 6.69 29.59
N LYS A 126 6.83 5.77 30.57
CA LYS A 126 5.75 4.79 30.80
C LYS A 126 5.40 3.99 29.52
N ASP A 127 4.20 4.19 28.98
CA ASP A 127 3.66 3.56 27.77
C ASP A 127 3.73 4.48 26.54
N THR A 128 4.26 5.70 26.69
CA THR A 128 4.26 6.72 25.63
C THR A 128 5.63 6.84 24.99
N ARG A 129 5.67 6.74 23.66
CA ARG A 129 6.88 6.93 22.84
C ARG A 129 6.86 8.34 22.26
N PHE A 130 8.04 8.98 22.24
CA PHE A 130 8.21 10.35 21.79
C PHE A 130 9.28 10.49 20.71
N LEU A 131 9.06 11.41 19.77
CA LEU A 131 10.06 11.90 18.82
C LEU A 131 10.16 13.42 18.95
N LYS A 132 11.39 13.92 19.13
CA LYS A 132 11.72 15.35 19.25
C LYS A 132 12.59 15.81 18.10
N PHE A 133 12.20 16.92 17.47
CA PHE A 133 12.95 17.56 16.39
C PHE A 133 12.61 19.06 16.35
N SER A 134 13.44 19.87 15.67
CA SER A 134 13.24 21.31 15.63
C SER A 134 12.94 21.80 14.22
N LEU A 135 12.13 22.87 14.14
CA LEU A 135 11.85 23.61 12.91
C LEU A 135 12.28 25.06 13.08
N ARG A 136 12.75 25.65 11.98
CA ARG A 136 13.13 27.05 11.90
C ARG A 136 12.42 27.72 10.74
N SER A 137 11.87 28.89 10.99
CA SER A 137 11.20 29.72 9.98
C SER A 137 11.82 31.12 9.98
N PRO A 138 12.16 31.68 8.81
CA PRO A 138 12.65 33.05 8.71
C PRO A 138 11.54 34.09 8.90
N ALA A 139 10.26 33.70 8.94
CA ALA A 139 9.15 34.62 9.09
C ALA A 139 9.08 35.21 10.50
N SER A 140 8.84 36.51 10.59
CA SER A 140 8.65 37.20 11.88
C SER A 140 7.26 36.95 12.49
N HIS A 141 6.29 36.52 11.69
CA HIS A 141 4.94 36.21 12.13
C HIS A 141 4.49 34.90 11.49
N LEU A 142 3.97 33.97 12.29
CA LEU A 142 3.46 32.69 11.84
C LEU A 142 2.10 32.41 12.45
N ARG A 143 1.25 31.73 11.68
CA ARG A 143 -0.02 31.16 12.12
C ARG A 143 0.06 29.66 11.91
N LEU A 144 -0.10 28.90 12.99
CA LEU A 144 -0.17 27.44 12.98
C LEU A 144 -1.62 27.04 13.20
N GLY A 145 -2.16 26.19 12.32
CA GLY A 145 -3.54 25.72 12.42
C GLY A 145 -3.72 24.39 11.69
N HIS A 146 -4.97 24.03 11.41
CA HIS A 146 -5.32 22.72 10.82
C HIS A 146 -4.65 21.55 11.54
N PHE A 147 -4.56 21.63 12.87
CA PHE A 147 -4.06 20.52 13.67
C PHE A 147 -4.93 19.29 13.41
N LEU A 148 -4.31 18.19 13.02
CA LEU A 148 -4.98 16.92 12.75
C LEU A 148 -4.17 15.79 13.39
N LEU A 149 -4.77 15.15 14.38
CA LEU A 149 -4.20 14.03 15.13
C LEU A 149 -5.17 12.85 14.95
N GLY A 150 -4.72 11.74 14.37
CA GLY A 150 -5.57 10.58 14.12
C GLY A 150 -4.84 9.47 13.37
N SER A 151 -5.57 8.76 12.49
CA SER A 151 -4.95 7.76 11.62
C SER A 151 -4.38 8.40 10.35
N MET A 152 -3.41 7.73 9.72
CA MET A 152 -2.87 8.15 8.42
C MET A 152 -3.94 8.26 7.34
N ARG A 153 -4.98 7.41 7.38
CA ARG A 153 -6.13 7.54 6.45
C ARG A 153 -6.86 8.87 6.64
N VAL A 154 -7.05 9.34 7.86
CA VAL A 154 -7.72 10.64 8.10
C VAL A 154 -6.89 11.79 7.53
N GLU A 155 -5.57 11.78 7.67
CA GLU A 155 -4.67 12.77 7.05
C GLU A 155 -4.71 12.70 5.52
N ARG A 156 -4.72 11.49 4.95
CA ARG A 156 -4.88 11.32 3.51
C ARG A 156 -6.21 11.88 3.01
N ASP A 157 -7.32 11.54 3.66
CA ASP A 157 -8.65 12.02 3.25
C ASP A 157 -8.74 13.55 3.39
N PHE A 158 -8.15 14.14 4.43
CA PHE A 158 -8.02 15.59 4.59
C PHE A 158 -7.29 16.26 3.41
N GLN A 159 -6.22 15.64 2.93
CA GLN A 159 -5.48 16.12 1.77
C GLN A 159 -6.21 15.88 0.45
N TYR A 160 -6.80 14.70 0.28
CA TYR A 160 -7.58 14.31 -0.90
C TYR A 160 -8.75 15.27 -1.14
N PHE A 161 -9.46 15.66 -0.08
CA PHE A 161 -10.53 16.67 -0.14
C PHE A 161 -10.03 18.12 -0.13
N GLN A 162 -8.72 18.34 -0.31
CA GLN A 162 -8.06 19.65 -0.37
C GLN A 162 -8.33 20.55 0.85
N LYS A 163 -8.68 19.97 2.00
CA LYS A 163 -9.02 20.72 3.21
C LYS A 163 -7.83 21.47 3.78
N HIS A 164 -6.63 20.91 3.66
CA HIS A 164 -5.35 21.55 4.00
C HIS A 164 -5.04 22.85 3.22
N LEU A 165 -5.72 23.09 2.09
CA LEU A 165 -5.56 24.30 1.28
C LEU A 165 -6.58 25.41 1.64
N GLN A 166 -7.57 25.10 2.47
CA GLN A 166 -8.56 26.08 2.92
C GLN A 166 -7.97 27.07 3.94
N PRO A 167 -8.63 28.20 4.22
CA PRO A 167 -8.21 29.11 5.28
C PRO A 167 -8.05 28.42 6.64
N LEU A 168 -7.10 28.87 7.47
CA LEU A 168 -6.84 28.22 8.78
C LEU A 168 -8.03 28.25 9.75
N ASP A 169 -8.93 29.20 9.59
CA ASP A 169 -10.17 29.38 10.38
C ASP A 169 -11.37 28.60 9.82
N SER A 170 -11.17 27.79 8.76
CA SER A 170 -12.17 26.86 8.26
C SER A 170 -12.61 25.85 9.33
N GLU A 171 -13.83 25.33 9.20
CA GLU A 171 -14.35 24.29 10.11
C GLU A 171 -13.38 23.10 10.23
N PRO A 172 -13.10 22.61 11.47
CA PRO A 172 -12.23 21.46 11.68
C PRO A 172 -12.74 20.22 10.95
N PHE A 173 -11.82 19.50 10.32
CA PHE A 173 -12.15 18.26 9.63
C PHE A 173 -12.46 17.14 10.63
N VAL A 174 -13.72 16.72 10.67
CA VAL A 174 -14.18 15.55 11.42
C VAL A 174 -14.75 14.53 10.43
N PRO A 175 -14.33 13.25 10.47
CA PRO A 175 -14.94 12.22 9.65
C PRO A 175 -16.45 12.10 9.94
N ARG A 176 -17.26 12.15 8.88
CA ARG A 176 -18.73 12.13 8.96
C ARG A 176 -19.26 10.93 9.75
N GLU A 177 -18.60 9.78 9.64
CA GLU A 177 -18.99 8.55 10.31
C GLU A 177 -18.93 8.70 11.84
N LEU A 178 -17.96 9.47 12.35
CA LEU A 178 -17.82 9.75 13.78
C LEU A 178 -18.88 10.75 14.26
N GLU A 179 -19.24 11.74 13.43
CA GLU A 179 -20.34 12.66 13.74
C GLU A 179 -21.68 11.93 13.79
N GLN A 180 -21.95 11.06 12.82
CA GLN A 180 -23.15 10.23 12.78
C GLN A 180 -23.24 9.30 14.00
N PHE A 181 -22.11 8.70 14.40
CA PHE A 181 -22.04 7.89 15.62
C PHE A 181 -22.44 8.68 16.86
N VAL A 182 -21.88 9.88 17.05
CA VAL A 182 -22.19 10.72 18.22
C VAL A 182 -23.65 11.17 18.19
N ALA A 183 -24.16 11.60 17.04
CA ALA A 183 -25.57 11.97 16.87
C ALA A 183 -26.52 10.78 17.17
N GLN A 184 -26.15 9.58 16.75
CA GLN A 184 -26.94 8.38 17.01
C GLN A 184 -26.95 8.01 18.50
N LEU A 185 -25.82 8.13 19.19
CA LEU A 185 -25.70 7.92 20.63
C LEU A 185 -26.60 8.89 21.43
N GLU A 186 -26.76 10.14 20.97
CA GLU A 186 -27.59 11.16 21.64
C GLU A 186 -29.08 10.82 21.65
N ARG A 187 -29.54 10.17 20.57
CA ARG A 187 -30.95 9.77 20.38
C ARG A 187 -31.36 8.61 21.28
N LEU A 188 -30.40 7.93 21.93
CA LEU A 188 -30.69 6.77 22.76
C LEU A 188 -31.38 7.13 24.09
N PRO A 189 -32.21 6.23 24.64
CA PRO A 189 -32.75 6.36 25.99
C PRO A 189 -31.63 6.55 27.02
N ALA A 190 -31.87 7.37 28.04
CA ALA A 190 -30.83 7.79 28.99
C ALA A 190 -30.04 6.63 29.62
N GLY A 191 -30.73 5.54 29.99
CA GLY A 191 -30.08 4.37 30.58
C GLY A 191 -29.14 3.63 29.62
N VAL A 192 -29.53 3.49 28.35
CA VAL A 192 -28.71 2.87 27.30
C VAL A 192 -27.52 3.78 26.97
N ARG A 193 -27.79 5.07 26.78
CA ARG A 193 -26.77 6.09 26.50
C ARG A 193 -25.67 6.11 27.58
N GLN A 194 -26.05 6.07 28.86
CA GLN A 194 -25.08 6.03 29.95
C GLN A 194 -24.25 4.74 29.98
N ARG A 195 -24.83 3.60 29.61
CA ARG A 195 -24.08 2.35 29.49
C ARG A 195 -23.07 2.41 28.34
N HIS A 196 -23.46 2.92 27.18
CA HIS A 196 -22.56 3.06 26.03
C HIS A 196 -21.45 4.09 26.29
N LEU A 197 -21.74 5.19 26.97
CA LEU A 197 -20.73 6.16 27.42
C LEU A 197 -19.67 5.52 28.33
N ARG A 198 -20.08 4.63 29.26
CA ARG A 198 -19.13 3.88 30.09
C ARG A 198 -18.23 2.95 29.27
N LEU A 199 -18.77 2.26 28.26
CA LEU A 199 -17.97 1.42 27.36
C LEU A 199 -16.93 2.24 26.58
N LEU A 200 -17.28 3.47 26.21
CA LEU A 200 -16.40 4.45 25.57
C LEU A 200 -15.49 5.21 26.55
N LYS A 201 -15.51 4.85 27.85
CA LYS A 201 -14.77 5.55 28.92
C LYS A 201 -15.04 7.06 28.95
N ALA A 202 -16.24 7.51 28.61
CA ALA A 202 -16.63 8.92 28.62
C ALA A 202 -17.64 9.19 29.74
N GLY A 203 -17.44 10.24 30.54
CA GLY A 203 -18.35 10.66 31.60
C GLY A 203 -19.57 11.42 31.09
N SER A 204 -19.51 11.99 29.88
CA SER A 204 -20.64 12.72 29.28
C SER A 204 -20.58 12.78 27.76
N MET A 205 -21.73 13.13 27.14
CA MET A 205 -21.79 13.47 25.72
C MET A 205 -20.91 14.67 25.36
N LYS A 206 -20.78 15.65 26.27
CA LYS A 206 -19.92 16.83 26.07
C LYS A 206 -18.45 16.41 25.96
N GLU A 207 -18.02 15.52 26.84
CA GLU A 207 -16.67 14.97 26.81
C GLU A 207 -16.43 14.18 25.51
N LEU A 208 -17.36 13.30 25.12
CA LEU A 208 -17.23 12.49 23.90
C LEU A 208 -17.12 13.37 22.64
N ARG A 209 -17.97 14.40 22.52
CA ARG A 209 -17.89 15.37 21.42
C ARG A 209 -16.55 16.10 21.38
N ARG A 210 -15.98 16.41 22.54
CA ARG A 210 -14.65 17.05 22.64
C ARG A 210 -13.56 16.17 22.02
N ARG A 211 -13.65 14.84 22.10
CA ARG A 211 -12.67 13.91 21.50
C ARG A 211 -12.67 13.88 19.97
N LEU A 212 -13.67 14.48 19.31
CA LEU A 212 -13.71 14.58 17.84
C LEU A 212 -12.66 15.56 17.29
N LYS A 213 -12.20 16.53 18.10
CA LYS A 213 -11.32 17.60 17.68
C LYS A 213 -10.07 17.67 18.59
N PRO A 214 -8.87 17.98 18.07
CA PRO A 214 -7.71 18.24 18.90
C PRO A 214 -7.97 19.37 19.90
N GLN A 215 -7.35 19.28 21.08
CA GLN A 215 -7.39 20.32 22.11
C GLN A 215 -6.04 21.03 22.15
N ILE A 216 -6.06 22.36 22.24
CA ILE A 216 -4.85 23.20 22.34
C ILE A 216 -4.79 23.79 23.74
N GLU A 217 -3.73 23.49 24.47
CA GLU A 217 -3.51 23.89 25.85
C GLU A 217 -2.16 24.61 25.95
N PRO A 218 -2.14 25.96 26.03
CA PRO A 218 -0.91 26.70 26.27
C PRO A 218 -0.53 26.64 27.76
N ALA A 219 0.75 26.43 28.01
CA ALA A 219 1.41 26.52 29.29
C ALA A 219 2.73 27.31 29.13
N GLU A 220 3.29 27.74 30.25
CA GLU A 220 4.53 28.51 30.24
C GLU A 220 5.39 28.22 31.47
N THR A 221 6.70 28.26 31.25
CA THR A 221 7.71 28.33 32.32
C THR A 221 8.25 29.77 32.40
N ASP A 222 9.23 30.02 33.27
CA ASP A 222 9.90 31.31 33.34
C ASP A 222 10.62 31.68 32.02
N THR A 223 11.00 30.67 31.22
CA THR A 223 11.85 30.85 30.03
C THR A 223 11.21 30.42 28.72
N GLU A 224 10.20 29.57 28.75
CA GLU A 224 9.66 28.90 27.57
C GLU A 224 8.12 28.92 27.53
N TRP A 225 7.59 28.92 26.31
CA TRP A 225 6.21 28.58 26.00
C TRP A 225 6.13 27.10 25.69
N HIS A 226 5.14 26.41 26.26
CA HIS A 226 4.81 25.00 25.98
C HIS A 226 3.38 24.94 25.48
N ILE A 227 3.17 24.65 24.20
CA ILE A 227 1.82 24.53 23.63
C ILE A 227 1.56 23.06 23.36
N SER A 228 0.68 22.45 24.15
CA SER A 228 0.27 21.06 23.97
C SER A 228 -0.96 20.99 23.06
N VAL A 229 -0.84 20.25 21.97
CA VAL A 229 -1.96 19.86 21.12
C VAL A 229 -2.15 18.37 21.27
N TRP A 230 -3.28 17.93 21.81
CA TRP A 230 -3.50 16.52 22.09
C TRP A 230 -4.91 16.06 21.70
N ARG A 231 -5.04 14.77 21.44
CA ARG A 231 -6.33 14.15 21.13
C ARG A 231 -6.37 12.70 21.60
N PRO A 232 -7.34 12.32 22.46
CA PRO A 232 -7.58 10.92 22.77
C PRO A 232 -8.38 10.26 21.64
N THR A 233 -8.25 8.94 21.50
CA THR A 233 -9.14 8.16 20.65
C THR A 233 -10.59 8.27 21.15
N LEU A 234 -11.56 8.03 20.27
CA LEU A 234 -12.98 8.21 20.61
C LEU A 234 -13.41 7.33 21.80
N ASP A 235 -12.84 6.12 21.91
CA ASP A 235 -13.03 5.18 23.03
C ASP A 235 -12.13 5.45 24.25
N GLY A 236 -11.27 6.48 24.21
CA GLY A 236 -10.42 6.92 25.31
C GLY A 236 -9.36 5.92 25.75
N ARG A 237 -8.91 5.01 24.86
CA ARG A 237 -7.86 4.02 25.18
C ARG A 237 -6.46 4.53 24.86
N ASN A 238 -6.32 5.30 23.79
CA ASN A 238 -5.03 5.83 23.34
C ASN A 238 -5.12 7.33 23.14
N TYR A 239 -3.97 7.99 22.98
CA TYR A 239 -3.91 9.40 22.64
C TYR A 239 -2.69 9.71 21.77
N LEU A 240 -2.82 10.83 21.07
CA LEU A 240 -1.76 11.44 20.28
C LEU A 240 -1.48 12.84 20.83
N SER A 241 -0.22 13.30 20.73
CA SER A 241 0.17 14.65 21.12
C SER A 241 1.22 15.27 20.21
N ILE A 242 1.17 16.60 20.12
CA ILE A 242 2.20 17.49 19.58
C ILE A 242 2.45 18.55 20.63
N GLU A 243 3.65 18.64 21.16
CA GLU A 243 4.09 19.75 22.01
C GLU A 243 5.00 20.67 21.20
N ILE A 244 4.70 21.96 21.23
CA ILE A 244 5.48 23.00 20.57
C ILE A 244 6.14 23.86 21.64
N ILE A 245 7.47 23.90 21.64
CA ILE A 245 8.28 24.62 22.63
C ILE A 245 8.97 25.80 21.94
N LEU A 246 8.79 27.01 22.49
CA LEU A 246 9.44 28.23 22.02
C LEU A 246 10.05 29.04 23.18
N SER A 247 11.17 29.71 22.95
CA SER A 247 11.74 30.62 23.95
C SER A 247 10.92 31.91 24.08
N LYS A 248 10.57 32.28 25.32
CA LYS A 248 9.91 33.57 25.64
C LYS A 248 10.75 34.79 25.28
N ARG A 249 12.08 34.63 25.20
CA ARG A 249 13.00 35.70 24.76
C ARG A 249 12.91 35.94 23.25
N ALA A 250 12.52 34.93 22.48
CA ALA A 250 12.49 34.97 21.03
C ALA A 250 11.11 35.35 20.49
N ALA A 251 10.03 34.85 21.10
CA ALA A 251 8.68 34.98 20.54
C ALA A 251 7.59 35.24 21.59
N ASP A 252 6.54 35.92 21.13
CA ASP A 252 5.23 35.98 21.76
C ASP A 252 4.29 34.94 21.14
N VAL A 253 3.42 34.39 21.98
CA VAL A 253 2.47 33.33 21.62
C VAL A 253 1.07 33.75 22.00
N ALA A 254 0.12 33.57 21.09
CA ALA A 254 -1.31 33.70 21.36
C ALA A 254 -2.10 32.54 20.76
N VAL A 255 -3.10 32.05 21.48
CA VAL A 255 -4.01 30.99 21.01
C VAL A 255 -5.39 31.60 20.77
N GLU A 256 -5.90 31.47 19.54
CA GLU A 256 -7.20 31.96 19.11
C GLU A 256 -7.99 30.82 18.47
N GLY A 257 -8.93 30.23 19.21
CA GLY A 257 -9.63 29.03 18.77
C GLY A 257 -8.66 27.88 18.50
N ASN A 258 -8.57 27.44 17.24
CA ASN A 258 -7.67 26.37 16.80
C ASN A 258 -6.39 26.89 16.12
N ILE A 259 -6.09 28.19 16.25
CA ILE A 259 -4.97 28.85 15.60
C ILE A 259 -3.99 29.33 16.66
N LEU A 260 -2.72 28.97 16.48
CA LEU A 260 -1.59 29.44 17.27
C LEU A 260 -0.87 30.55 16.49
N ARG A 261 -0.85 31.76 17.04
CA ARG A 261 -0.15 32.91 16.47
C ARG A 261 1.21 33.06 17.18
N LEU A 262 2.28 33.08 16.39
CA LEU A 262 3.65 33.27 16.84
C LEU A 262 4.18 34.58 16.28
N SER A 263 4.74 35.44 17.13
CA SER A 263 5.31 36.73 16.72
C SER A 263 6.73 36.87 17.27
N SER A 264 7.70 37.10 16.40
CA SER A 264 9.10 37.27 16.80
C SER A 264 9.30 38.62 17.50
N ARG A 265 9.92 38.64 18.68
CA ARG A 265 10.17 39.87 19.47
C ARG A 265 11.32 40.71 18.91
N LYS A 266 12.15 40.12 18.05
CA LYS A 266 13.27 40.75 17.34
C LYS A 266 13.19 40.32 15.87
N PRO A 267 13.86 41.00 14.93
CA PRO A 267 13.99 40.53 13.55
C PRO A 267 14.91 39.29 13.49
N ALA A 268 14.48 38.19 14.11
CA ALA A 268 15.18 36.93 14.23
C ALA A 268 14.24 35.79 13.78
N PRO A 269 14.79 34.75 13.13
CA PRO A 269 14.01 33.56 12.78
C PRO A 269 13.34 32.93 13.99
N LEU A 270 12.10 32.48 13.81
CA LEU A 270 11.39 31.69 14.81
C LEU A 270 11.91 30.25 14.76
N GLU A 271 12.43 29.78 15.89
CA GLU A 271 12.83 28.39 16.09
C GLU A 271 11.90 27.76 17.12
N MET A 272 11.36 26.59 16.78
CA MET A 272 10.44 25.84 17.63
C MET A 272 10.92 24.39 17.73
N THR A 273 10.93 23.86 18.94
CA THR A 273 11.14 22.43 19.18
C THR A 273 9.78 21.75 19.20
N LEU A 274 9.66 20.65 18.48
CA LEU A 274 8.47 19.82 18.42
C LEU A 274 8.74 18.51 19.13
N ILE A 275 7.83 18.09 20.01
CA ILE A 275 7.78 16.75 20.59
C ILE A 275 6.45 16.13 20.20
N VAL A 276 6.49 15.06 19.40
CA VAL A 276 5.29 14.28 19.07
C VAL A 276 5.25 13.00 19.91
N GLY A 277 4.06 12.56 20.31
CA GLY A 277 3.89 11.42 21.21
C GLY A 277 2.69 10.55 20.90
N THR A 278 2.85 9.24 21.12
CA THR A 278 1.79 8.23 21.05
C THR A 278 1.95 7.18 22.14
N ASN A 279 0.83 6.68 22.66
CA ASN A 279 0.79 5.52 23.55
C ASN A 279 0.15 4.29 22.89
N SER A 280 0.00 4.28 21.57
CA SER A 280 -0.43 3.11 20.82
C SER A 280 0.62 1.99 20.87
N PRO A 281 0.25 0.69 20.81
CA PRO A 281 1.22 -0.40 20.89
C PRO A 281 2.28 -0.34 19.78
N SER A 282 3.51 -0.73 20.10
CA SER A 282 4.59 -0.87 19.12
C SER A 282 4.44 -2.17 18.31
N LEU A 283 5.12 -2.19 17.15
CA LEU A 283 5.41 -3.37 16.35
C LEU A 283 6.81 -3.88 16.66
N THR A 284 7.09 -5.13 16.28
CA THR A 284 8.39 -5.77 16.46
C THR A 284 9.17 -5.76 15.13
N PRO A 285 10.24 -4.95 14.97
CA PRO A 285 10.93 -4.79 13.69
C PRO A 285 11.61 -6.07 13.20
N LEU A 286 11.70 -6.23 11.88
CA LEU A 286 12.53 -7.22 11.21
C LEU A 286 13.71 -6.51 10.53
N ASP A 287 14.93 -6.99 10.79
CA ASP A 287 16.14 -6.50 10.12
C ASP A 287 16.48 -7.33 8.87
N ARG A 288 17.51 -6.89 8.13
CA ARG A 288 18.00 -7.58 6.93
C ARG A 288 18.40 -9.03 7.13
N GLU A 289 18.81 -9.45 8.33
CA GLU A 289 19.18 -10.86 8.61
C GLU A 289 17.95 -11.76 8.67
N HIS A 290 16.82 -11.22 9.13
CA HIS A 290 15.54 -11.92 9.13
C HIS A 290 14.86 -11.94 7.75
N ILE A 291 15.18 -10.97 6.88
CA ILE A 291 14.50 -10.77 5.59
C ILE A 291 15.20 -11.54 4.46
N PHE A 292 16.50 -11.32 4.28
CA PHE A 292 17.21 -11.76 3.08
C PHE A 292 17.91 -13.10 3.23
N ASN A 293 17.94 -13.89 2.15
CA ASN A 293 18.64 -15.16 2.12
C ASN A 293 20.17 -14.97 1.96
N ALA A 294 20.89 -16.08 2.09
CA ALA A 294 22.35 -16.08 2.01
C ALA A 294 22.88 -15.63 0.63
N ALA A 295 22.18 -15.98 -0.45
CA ALA A 295 22.59 -15.64 -1.82
C ALA A 295 22.56 -14.11 -2.05
N PHE A 296 21.44 -13.47 -1.70
CA PHE A 296 21.32 -12.02 -1.77
C PHE A 296 22.27 -11.32 -0.81
N THR A 297 22.45 -11.84 0.41
CA THR A 297 23.41 -11.28 1.38
C THR A 297 24.84 -11.31 0.83
N GLY A 298 25.23 -12.39 0.16
CA GLY A 298 26.53 -12.48 -0.52
C GLY A 298 26.66 -11.50 -1.68
N PHE A 299 25.62 -11.34 -2.50
CA PHE A 299 25.57 -10.34 -3.56
C PHE A 299 25.71 -8.91 -3.03
N TYR A 300 24.91 -8.55 -2.03
CA TYR A 300 24.92 -7.25 -1.38
C TYR A 300 26.30 -6.93 -0.76
N ARG A 301 26.94 -7.91 -0.11
CA ARG A 301 28.27 -7.75 0.47
C ARG A 301 29.33 -7.42 -0.58
N ARG A 302 29.34 -8.12 -1.71
CA ARG A 302 30.27 -7.83 -2.82
C ARG A 302 30.08 -6.43 -3.37
N LEU A 303 28.83 -5.96 -3.51
CA LEU A 303 28.54 -4.59 -3.93
C LEU A 303 29.09 -3.56 -2.93
N ARG A 304 28.92 -3.83 -1.64
CA ARG A 304 29.40 -2.97 -0.56
C ARG A 304 30.93 -2.90 -0.54
N GLU A 305 31.61 -4.03 -0.63
CA GLU A 305 33.07 -4.10 -0.67
C GLU A 305 33.63 -3.34 -1.89
N ALA A 306 32.99 -3.49 -3.06
CA ALA A 306 33.37 -2.73 -4.26
C ALA A 306 33.16 -1.22 -4.09
N TYR A 307 32.09 -0.81 -3.41
CA TYR A 307 31.83 0.60 -3.08
C TYR A 307 32.85 1.16 -2.08
N GLU A 308 33.14 0.45 -0.99
CA GLU A 308 34.11 0.86 0.03
C GLU A 308 35.52 0.97 -0.56
N LYS A 309 35.92 -0.01 -1.40
CA LYS A 309 37.17 0.04 -2.15
C LYS A 309 37.25 1.26 -3.07
N ALA A 310 36.18 1.53 -3.81
CA ALA A 310 36.10 2.70 -4.69
C ALA A 310 36.18 4.04 -3.94
N LEU A 311 35.73 4.10 -2.69
CA LEU A 311 35.89 5.26 -1.82
C LEU A 311 37.33 5.42 -1.32
N SER A 312 38.04 4.32 -1.02
CA SER A 312 39.39 4.37 -0.44
C SER A 312 40.51 4.61 -1.47
N GLU A 313 40.30 4.24 -2.73
CA GLU A 313 41.40 4.09 -3.70
C GLU A 313 41.63 5.28 -4.66
N MET A 314 40.88 6.39 -4.63
CA MET A 314 40.88 7.29 -5.81
C MET A 314 40.92 8.82 -5.64
N PRO A 315 41.54 9.51 -6.65
CA PRO A 315 41.77 10.96 -6.69
C PRO A 315 40.54 11.79 -7.06
N THR A 316 40.63 13.10 -6.78
CA THR A 316 39.59 14.10 -7.04
C THR A 316 39.80 14.76 -8.41
N PRO A 317 38.84 14.71 -9.36
CA PRO A 317 37.53 14.03 -9.31
C PRO A 317 37.57 12.56 -9.77
N ALA A 318 36.72 11.73 -9.17
CA ALA A 318 36.58 10.30 -9.53
C ALA A 318 36.02 10.13 -10.96
N PRO A 319 36.46 9.13 -11.74
CA PRO A 319 35.88 8.78 -13.04
C PRO A 319 34.35 8.51 -13.02
N GLU A 320 33.66 8.69 -14.16
CA GLU A 320 32.19 8.56 -14.23
C GLU A 320 31.68 7.14 -13.96
N ASP A 321 32.41 6.11 -14.39
CA ASP A 321 32.12 4.71 -14.09
C ASP A 321 32.17 4.44 -12.58
N VAL A 322 33.13 5.05 -11.86
CA VAL A 322 33.21 4.97 -10.40
C VAL A 322 32.01 5.65 -9.75
N ARG A 323 31.67 6.87 -10.17
CA ARG A 323 30.46 7.58 -9.67
C ARG A 323 29.19 6.79 -9.94
N ARG A 324 29.08 6.15 -11.12
CA ARG A 324 27.93 5.29 -11.47
C ARG A 324 27.82 4.11 -10.52
N ARG A 325 28.92 3.41 -10.21
CA ARG A 325 28.95 2.31 -9.22
C ARG A 325 28.59 2.79 -7.81
N GLN A 326 29.07 3.97 -7.41
CA GLN A 326 28.71 4.58 -6.12
C GLN A 326 27.21 4.89 -6.04
N ARG A 327 26.62 5.50 -7.07
CA ARG A 327 25.17 5.73 -7.14
C ARG A 327 24.38 4.42 -7.13
N TYR A 328 24.88 3.39 -7.82
CA TYR A 328 24.25 2.06 -7.84
C TYR A 328 24.17 1.46 -6.42
N PHE A 329 25.28 1.39 -5.69
CA PHE A 329 25.28 0.86 -4.33
C PHE A 329 24.44 1.72 -3.37
N ARG A 330 24.56 3.05 -3.42
CA ARG A 330 23.74 3.94 -2.58
C ARG A 330 22.24 3.73 -2.82
N ARG A 331 21.82 3.49 -4.07
CA ARG A 331 20.42 3.13 -4.41
C ARG A 331 20.04 1.76 -3.85
N MET A 332 20.92 0.76 -3.98
CA MET A 332 20.69 -0.58 -3.39
C MET A 332 20.48 -0.49 -1.87
N GLU A 333 21.36 0.21 -1.15
CA GLU A 333 21.25 0.38 0.31
C GLU A 333 20.01 1.20 0.70
N ARG A 334 19.61 2.20 -0.10
CA ARG A 334 18.33 2.89 0.08
C ARG A 334 17.17 1.89 0.05
N GLN A 335 17.09 1.03 -0.96
CA GLN A 335 16.00 0.05 -1.10
C GLN A 335 16.00 -1.00 0.02
N VAL A 336 17.18 -1.48 0.44
CA VAL A 336 17.33 -2.39 1.59
C VAL A 336 16.80 -1.75 2.86
N LYS A 337 17.22 -0.52 3.17
CA LYS A 337 16.72 0.23 4.34
C LYS A 337 15.23 0.52 4.24
N SER A 338 14.71 0.82 3.05
CA SER A 338 13.28 1.00 2.84
C SER A 338 12.49 -0.26 3.19
N LEU A 339 13.01 -1.45 2.89
CA LEU A 339 12.34 -2.70 3.23
C LEU A 339 12.38 -2.96 4.76
N GLU A 340 13.50 -2.69 5.42
CA GLU A 340 13.64 -2.75 6.89
C GLU A 340 12.68 -1.77 7.60
N LEU A 341 12.34 -0.64 6.97
CA LEU A 341 11.36 0.32 7.49
C LEU A 341 9.90 -0.16 7.34
N LEU A 342 9.64 -1.13 6.46
CA LEU A 342 8.30 -1.67 6.20
C LEU A 342 8.05 -3.06 6.82
N SER A 343 9.07 -3.69 7.43
CA SER A 343 9.02 -5.10 7.83
C SER A 343 8.94 -5.29 9.34
N PHE A 344 7.88 -5.95 9.82
CA PHE A 344 7.63 -6.24 11.23
C PHE A 344 7.08 -7.66 11.41
N GLN A 345 7.22 -8.25 12.61
CA GLN A 345 6.71 -9.60 12.91
C GLN A 345 5.19 -9.69 12.83
N GLU A 346 4.48 -8.58 13.05
CA GLU A 346 3.02 -8.53 13.04
C GLU A 346 2.45 -8.33 11.62
N LYS A 347 3.13 -7.54 10.79
CA LYS A 347 2.73 -7.17 9.42
C LYS A 347 3.93 -6.69 8.57
N LEU A 348 3.82 -6.86 7.25
CA LEU A 348 4.55 -6.02 6.31
C LEU A 348 3.65 -4.85 5.91
N MET A 349 4.17 -3.64 5.99
CA MET A 349 3.43 -2.44 5.61
C MET A 349 3.50 -2.24 4.09
N ALA A 350 2.38 -1.86 3.47
CA ALA A 350 2.34 -1.61 2.04
C ALA A 350 3.25 -0.44 1.65
N GLY A 351 3.22 0.67 2.41
CA GLY A 351 4.20 1.74 2.28
C GLY A 351 3.85 3.03 3.01
N MET A 352 4.70 4.04 2.90
CA MET A 352 4.57 5.30 3.66
C MET A 352 4.77 6.51 2.76
N PRO A 353 3.98 7.60 2.95
CA PRO A 353 3.06 7.87 4.07
C PRO A 353 1.60 7.47 3.83
N ASN A 354 1.28 6.67 2.82
CA ASN A 354 -0.12 6.44 2.47
C ASN A 354 -0.73 5.19 3.13
N PHE A 355 0.09 4.18 3.46
CA PHE A 355 -0.38 2.82 3.74
C PHE A 355 0.49 2.08 4.78
N ALA A 356 0.67 2.61 5.99
CA ALA A 356 1.44 1.94 7.06
C ALA A 356 0.65 0.79 7.73
N THR A 357 0.04 -0.06 6.90
CA THR A 357 -0.85 -1.15 7.29
C THR A 357 -0.67 -2.34 6.35
N TYR A 358 -1.24 -3.48 6.74
CA TYR A 358 -1.27 -4.69 5.92
C TYR A 358 -2.09 -4.48 4.65
N PHE A 359 -1.54 -4.89 3.51
CA PHE A 359 -2.27 -5.11 2.26
C PHE A 359 -2.00 -6.53 1.77
N GLY A 360 -3.05 -7.36 1.70
CA GLY A 360 -2.94 -8.77 1.34
C GLY A 360 -2.33 -8.96 -0.05
N ARG A 361 -2.89 -8.28 -1.05
CA ARG A 361 -2.39 -8.23 -2.42
C ARG A 361 -0.91 -7.90 -2.50
N ASP A 362 -0.56 -6.72 -1.99
CA ASP A 362 0.73 -6.10 -2.19
C ASP A 362 1.81 -6.94 -1.51
N MET A 363 1.50 -7.53 -0.35
CA MET A 363 2.37 -8.48 0.32
C MET A 363 2.57 -9.77 -0.46
N MET A 364 1.49 -10.39 -0.95
CA MET A 364 1.59 -11.65 -1.69
C MET A 364 2.33 -11.47 -3.01
N MET A 365 2.03 -10.40 -3.76
CA MET A 365 2.74 -10.04 -4.97
C MET A 365 4.22 -9.78 -4.73
N SER A 366 4.53 -8.99 -3.69
CA SER A 366 5.93 -8.73 -3.33
C SER A 366 6.65 -10.02 -2.93
N ALA A 367 6.00 -10.92 -2.19
CA ALA A 367 6.58 -12.20 -1.81
C ALA A 367 6.89 -13.10 -3.02
N LEU A 368 5.99 -13.14 -4.01
CA LEU A 368 6.22 -13.86 -5.26
C LEU A 368 7.45 -13.30 -6.01
N MET A 369 7.56 -11.98 -6.11
CA MET A 369 8.66 -11.31 -6.82
C MET A 369 10.00 -11.38 -6.06
N MET A 370 9.96 -11.39 -4.73
CA MET A 370 11.14 -11.42 -3.86
C MET A 370 11.63 -12.82 -3.52
N GLU A 371 10.94 -13.86 -3.97
CA GLU A 371 11.31 -15.27 -3.75
C GLU A 371 12.80 -15.59 -4.00
N PRO A 372 13.49 -15.01 -5.02
CA PRO A 372 14.92 -15.25 -5.23
C PRO A 372 15.83 -14.70 -4.12
N ILE A 373 15.38 -13.68 -3.39
CA ILE A 373 16.22 -12.94 -2.43
C ILE A 373 15.75 -13.06 -0.97
N TRP A 374 14.52 -13.50 -0.75
CA TRP A 374 13.96 -13.68 0.59
C TRP A 374 14.24 -15.06 1.17
N ARG A 375 14.21 -15.11 2.51
CA ARG A 375 14.26 -16.37 3.26
C ARG A 375 12.92 -17.09 3.21
N PRO A 376 12.87 -18.44 3.34
CA PRO A 376 11.62 -19.18 3.47
C PRO A 376 10.75 -18.70 4.63
N GLU A 377 11.36 -18.23 5.74
CA GLU A 377 10.66 -17.60 6.87
C GLU A 377 9.77 -16.42 6.45
N MET A 378 10.21 -15.63 5.47
CA MET A 378 9.42 -14.48 4.99
C MET A 378 8.18 -14.94 4.21
N LEU A 379 8.28 -16.03 3.46
CA LEU A 379 7.12 -16.63 2.81
C LEU A 379 6.13 -17.18 3.85
N GLU A 380 6.63 -17.87 4.89
CA GLU A 380 5.82 -18.33 6.03
C GLU A 380 5.13 -17.16 6.73
N HIS A 381 5.84 -16.05 6.94
CA HIS A 381 5.31 -14.85 7.55
C HIS A 381 4.15 -14.26 6.72
N VAL A 382 4.32 -14.09 5.41
CA VAL A 382 3.29 -13.56 4.51
C VAL A 382 2.08 -14.50 4.45
N ILE A 383 2.29 -15.79 4.17
CA ILE A 383 1.21 -16.79 4.10
C ILE A 383 0.47 -16.87 5.43
N GLY A 384 1.20 -16.91 6.55
CA GLY A 384 0.64 -16.94 7.90
C GLY A 384 -0.21 -15.72 8.21
N SER A 385 0.24 -14.52 7.79
CA SER A 385 -0.52 -13.28 7.98
C SER A 385 -1.82 -13.27 7.18
N VAL A 386 -1.79 -13.71 5.91
CA VAL A 386 -2.98 -13.82 5.06
C VAL A 386 -3.98 -14.84 5.63
N LEU A 387 -3.51 -16.05 5.96
CA LEU A 387 -4.35 -17.11 6.53
C LEU A 387 -5.06 -16.66 7.82
N ARG A 388 -4.34 -15.92 8.67
CA ARG A 388 -4.89 -15.33 9.89
C ARG A 388 -6.06 -14.38 9.59
N LYS A 389 -6.09 -13.73 8.43
CA LYS A 389 -7.04 -12.67 8.06
C LYS A 389 -8.17 -13.11 7.15
N LEU A 390 -8.18 -14.38 6.71
CA LEU A 390 -9.26 -14.91 5.89
C LEU A 390 -10.66 -14.72 6.51
N SER A 391 -11.63 -14.43 5.65
CA SER A 391 -13.05 -14.47 5.99
C SER A 391 -13.46 -15.89 6.39
N PRO A 392 -14.60 -16.07 7.08
CA PRO A 392 -15.13 -17.40 7.35
C PRO A 392 -15.36 -18.24 6.08
N ALA A 393 -15.64 -17.59 4.94
CA ALA A 393 -15.86 -18.25 3.65
C ALA A 393 -14.57 -18.55 2.88
N GLY A 394 -13.42 -18.01 3.31
CA GLY A 394 -12.12 -18.23 2.66
C GLY A 394 -11.62 -17.08 1.78
N GLU A 395 -12.31 -15.94 1.78
CA GLU A 395 -11.87 -14.73 1.07
C GLU A 395 -10.65 -14.12 1.77
N VAL A 396 -9.73 -13.55 0.99
CA VAL A 396 -8.52 -12.88 1.46
C VAL A 396 -8.83 -11.43 1.83
N SER A 397 -8.34 -11.00 3.00
CA SER A 397 -8.41 -9.59 3.36
C SER A 397 -7.46 -8.78 2.48
N HIS A 398 -8.00 -7.82 1.76
CA HIS A 398 -7.26 -6.86 0.95
C HIS A 398 -6.47 -5.88 1.80
N GLU A 399 -7.11 -5.31 2.82
CA GLU A 399 -6.53 -4.31 3.72
C GLU A 399 -7.12 -4.50 5.12
N GLU A 400 -6.33 -4.14 6.14
CA GLU A 400 -6.81 -4.02 7.52
C GLU A 400 -6.95 -2.55 7.96
N ALA A 401 -8.05 -2.24 8.63
CA ALA A 401 -8.26 -0.99 9.35
C ALA A 401 -7.74 -1.13 10.80
N LEU A 402 -6.83 -0.24 11.19
CA LEU A 402 -6.17 -0.20 12.51
C LEU A 402 -6.53 1.07 13.29
N GLY A 403 -6.42 1.01 14.62
CA GLY A 403 -6.51 2.17 15.50
C GLY A 403 -7.68 3.12 15.19
N GLY A 404 -7.35 4.37 14.85
CA GLY A 404 -8.36 5.39 14.50
C GLY A 404 -9.21 5.05 13.28
N GLN A 405 -8.69 4.31 12.29
CA GLN A 405 -9.46 3.85 11.14
C GLN A 405 -10.41 2.70 11.53
N ALA A 406 -9.96 1.77 12.38
CA ALA A 406 -10.83 0.72 12.93
C ALA A 406 -12.02 1.32 13.69
N ILE A 407 -11.76 2.33 14.53
CA ILE A 407 -12.80 3.10 15.24
C ILE A 407 -13.80 3.70 14.24
N ARG A 408 -13.31 4.36 13.18
CA ARG A 408 -14.17 4.99 12.17
C ARG A 408 -15.10 3.98 11.49
N GLU A 409 -14.59 2.82 11.12
CA GLU A 409 -15.40 1.80 10.45
C GLU A 409 -16.32 1.04 11.40
N ASN A 410 -15.89 0.77 12.63
CA ASN A 410 -16.76 0.20 13.67
C ASN A 410 -17.88 1.19 14.05
N ALA A 411 -17.63 2.51 13.93
CA ALA A 411 -18.66 3.53 14.14
C ALA A 411 -19.81 3.40 13.12
N VAL A 412 -19.51 3.10 11.86
CA VAL A 412 -20.52 2.86 10.81
C VAL A 412 -21.37 1.63 11.17
N GLU A 413 -20.72 0.54 11.55
CA GLU A 413 -21.43 -0.69 11.95
C GLU A 413 -22.30 -0.43 13.20
N TYR A 414 -21.78 0.31 14.18
CA TYR A 414 -22.55 0.70 15.36
C TYR A 414 -23.79 1.53 14.99
N VAL A 415 -23.66 2.53 14.11
CA VAL A 415 -24.80 3.35 13.66
C VAL A 415 -25.89 2.45 13.09
N ARG A 416 -25.52 1.49 12.23
CA ARG A 416 -26.45 0.51 11.66
C ARG A 416 -27.15 -0.33 12.73
N ARG A 417 -26.41 -0.84 13.73
CA ARG A 417 -27.01 -1.59 14.85
C ARG A 417 -27.97 -0.74 15.67
N MET A 418 -27.68 0.55 15.83
CA MET A 418 -28.57 1.45 16.54
C MET A 418 -29.82 1.82 15.73
N GLU A 419 -29.72 1.91 14.41
CA GLU A 419 -30.90 2.04 13.55
C GLU A 419 -31.79 0.80 13.64
N GLU A 420 -31.22 -0.40 13.58
CA GLU A 420 -31.94 -1.67 13.78
C GLU A 420 -32.60 -1.73 15.17
N TYR A 421 -31.90 -1.29 16.22
CA TYR A 421 -32.43 -1.23 17.58
C TYR A 421 -33.63 -0.27 17.70
N LEU A 422 -33.52 0.95 17.17
CA LEU A 422 -34.59 1.95 17.24
C LEU A 422 -35.81 1.52 16.42
N GLU A 423 -35.60 0.95 15.23
CA GLU A 423 -36.67 0.40 14.39
C GLU A 423 -37.41 -0.74 15.11
N ALA A 424 -36.68 -1.73 15.63
CA ALA A 424 -37.25 -2.87 16.34
C ALA A 424 -37.99 -2.43 17.62
N THR A 425 -37.46 -1.46 18.35
CA THR A 425 -38.12 -0.89 19.53
C THR A 425 -39.43 -0.20 19.14
N GLY A 426 -39.45 0.57 18.04
CA GLY A 426 -40.65 1.22 17.53
C GLY A 426 -41.74 0.23 17.08
N LYS A 427 -41.35 -0.96 16.64
CA LYS A 427 -42.26 -2.05 16.25
C LYS A 427 -42.65 -2.99 17.40
N GLY A 428 -42.07 -2.83 18.59
CA GLY A 428 -42.28 -3.72 19.73
C GLY A 428 -41.57 -5.08 19.64
N GLU A 429 -40.62 -5.24 18.71
CA GLU A 429 -39.85 -6.47 18.46
C GLU A 429 -38.70 -6.62 19.49
N LYS A 430 -39.04 -7.02 20.72
CA LYS A 430 -38.10 -7.04 21.87
C LYS A 430 -36.82 -7.84 21.63
N ASP A 431 -36.90 -9.03 21.05
CA ASP A 431 -35.74 -9.90 20.86
C ASP A 431 -34.77 -9.34 19.80
N ARG A 432 -35.31 -8.77 18.72
CA ARG A 432 -34.51 -8.12 17.68
C ARG A 432 -33.82 -6.87 18.23
N ALA A 433 -34.53 -6.06 19.03
CA ALA A 433 -33.95 -4.91 19.70
C ALA A 433 -32.83 -5.34 20.68
N ALA A 434 -33.06 -6.35 21.52
CA ALA A 434 -32.06 -6.85 22.45
C ALA A 434 -30.81 -7.38 21.73
N LYS A 435 -30.98 -8.10 20.62
CA LYS A 435 -29.88 -8.60 19.78
C LYS A 435 -29.05 -7.46 19.19
N ALA A 436 -29.71 -6.46 18.58
CA ALA A 436 -29.03 -5.31 17.98
C ALA A 436 -28.25 -4.50 19.05
N LEU A 437 -28.85 -4.32 20.23
CA LEU A 437 -28.20 -3.66 21.36
C LEU A 437 -26.97 -4.43 21.85
N HIS A 438 -27.10 -5.75 22.04
CA HIS A 438 -25.98 -6.59 22.47
C HIS A 438 -24.81 -6.55 21.47
N GLN A 439 -25.11 -6.59 20.17
CA GLN A 439 -24.08 -6.49 19.11
C GLN A 439 -23.38 -5.12 19.14
N ALA A 440 -24.12 -4.04 19.38
CA ALA A 440 -23.54 -2.71 19.51
C ALA A 440 -22.65 -2.58 20.77
N GLU A 441 -23.09 -3.13 21.90
CA GLU A 441 -22.30 -3.14 23.13
C GLU A 441 -21.01 -3.95 22.97
N ALA A 442 -21.06 -5.08 22.25
CA ALA A 442 -19.88 -5.86 21.90
C ALA A 442 -18.89 -5.09 21.02
N LEU A 443 -19.38 -4.30 20.06
CA LEU A 443 -18.54 -3.42 19.24
C LEU A 443 -17.86 -2.34 20.08
N LEU A 444 -18.58 -1.69 20.99
CA LEU A 444 -18.01 -0.66 21.87
C LEU A 444 -16.99 -1.24 22.86
N ALA A 445 -17.21 -2.47 23.32
CA ALA A 445 -16.30 -3.17 24.22
C ALA A 445 -14.93 -3.46 23.58
N ASP A 446 -14.82 -3.47 22.25
CA ASP A 446 -13.54 -3.50 21.53
C ASP A 446 -13.56 -2.62 20.27
N PHE A 447 -13.72 -1.31 20.46
CA PHE A 447 -14.00 -0.40 19.34
C PHE A 447 -12.83 -0.24 18.35
N GLN A 448 -11.61 -0.55 18.80
CA GLN A 448 -10.40 -0.60 17.99
C GLN A 448 -10.16 -1.98 17.35
N ALA A 449 -11.08 -2.94 17.50
CA ALA A 449 -10.96 -4.24 16.86
C ALA A 449 -10.72 -4.06 15.36
N VAL A 450 -9.65 -4.69 14.88
CA VAL A 450 -9.22 -4.65 13.48
C VAL A 450 -10.37 -5.10 12.58
N ARG A 451 -10.61 -4.34 11.51
CA ARG A 451 -11.56 -4.72 10.47
C ARG A 451 -10.82 -5.06 9.20
N GLU A 452 -11.26 -6.14 8.58
CA GLU A 452 -10.70 -6.68 7.36
C GLU A 452 -11.63 -6.36 6.18
N ASN A 453 -11.06 -6.10 5.01
CA ASN A 453 -11.80 -5.76 3.79
C ASN A 453 -11.65 -6.88 2.75
N TYR A 454 -12.75 -7.47 2.29
CA TYR A 454 -12.75 -8.63 1.38
C TYR A 454 -13.24 -8.31 -0.03
N ARG A 455 -13.07 -7.07 -0.50
CA ARG A 455 -13.68 -6.63 -1.77
C ARG A 455 -12.83 -6.89 -3.03
N MET A 456 -11.54 -7.17 -2.89
CA MET A 456 -10.66 -7.42 -4.03
C MET A 456 -10.65 -8.91 -4.36
N LEU A 457 -10.94 -9.26 -5.62
CA LEU A 457 -11.08 -10.63 -6.09
C LEU A 457 -9.74 -11.28 -6.40
N ASP A 458 -8.76 -10.51 -6.90
CA ASP A 458 -7.45 -11.04 -7.29
C ASP A 458 -6.68 -11.65 -6.12
N ASP A 459 -6.87 -11.10 -4.92
CA ASP A 459 -6.26 -11.58 -3.67
C ASP A 459 -6.59 -13.04 -3.37
N ASP A 460 -7.84 -13.44 -3.63
CA ASP A 460 -8.35 -14.78 -3.33
C ASP A 460 -7.56 -15.86 -4.09
N PHE A 461 -7.11 -15.54 -5.30
CA PHE A 461 -6.40 -16.45 -6.21
C PHE A 461 -4.88 -16.41 -6.03
N GLN A 462 -4.33 -15.35 -5.42
CA GLN A 462 -2.88 -15.26 -5.15
C GLN A 462 -2.42 -16.18 -4.02
N LEU A 463 -3.24 -16.37 -2.98
CA LEU A 463 -2.88 -17.19 -1.82
C LEU A 463 -2.53 -18.65 -2.19
N PRO A 464 -3.32 -19.37 -3.02
CA PRO A 464 -2.94 -20.70 -3.47
C PRO A 464 -1.59 -20.72 -4.18
N VAL A 465 -1.33 -19.76 -5.06
CA VAL A 465 -0.08 -19.66 -5.84
C VAL A 465 1.12 -19.49 -4.91
N LEU A 466 1.07 -18.52 -4.00
CA LEU A 466 2.16 -18.28 -3.04
C LEU A 466 2.39 -19.49 -2.13
N THR A 467 1.30 -20.12 -1.67
CA THR A 467 1.38 -21.28 -0.78
C THR A 467 1.99 -22.49 -1.49
N ALA A 468 1.59 -22.75 -2.73
CA ALA A 468 2.16 -23.82 -3.53
C ALA A 468 3.66 -23.62 -3.73
N ARG A 469 4.09 -22.41 -4.11
CA ARG A 469 5.53 -22.10 -4.28
C ARG A 469 6.34 -22.40 -3.02
N TYR A 470 5.87 -22.00 -1.84
CA TYR A 470 6.52 -22.35 -0.56
C TYR A 470 6.51 -23.86 -0.29
N LEU A 471 5.38 -24.54 -0.47
CA LEU A 471 5.25 -25.97 -0.17
C LEU A 471 6.05 -26.86 -1.11
N THR A 472 6.29 -26.44 -2.35
CA THR A 472 7.11 -27.18 -3.33
C THR A 472 8.60 -26.93 -3.19
N ARG A 473 9.03 -26.02 -2.31
CA ARG A 473 10.45 -25.72 -2.11
C ARG A 473 11.24 -26.95 -1.65
N PRO A 474 12.33 -27.34 -2.36
CA PRO A 474 13.14 -28.48 -1.97
C PRO A 474 14.04 -28.18 -0.76
N ASP A 475 14.41 -26.92 -0.55
CA ASP A 475 15.24 -26.46 0.58
C ASP A 475 14.48 -26.38 1.91
N VAL A 476 13.15 -26.56 1.90
CA VAL A 476 12.32 -26.57 3.10
C VAL A 476 11.96 -28.02 3.48
N PRO A 477 12.42 -28.52 4.64
CA PRO A 477 12.12 -29.89 5.07
C PRO A 477 10.63 -30.16 5.29
N ALA A 478 10.21 -31.41 5.08
CA ALA A 478 8.81 -31.85 5.24
C ALA A 478 8.24 -31.54 6.64
N ASP A 479 9.03 -31.73 7.70
CA ASP A 479 8.58 -31.48 9.07
C ASP A 479 8.34 -30.00 9.36
N ARG A 480 9.11 -29.11 8.73
CA ARG A 480 8.89 -27.67 8.81
C ARG A 480 7.58 -27.29 8.11
N LYS A 481 7.32 -27.84 6.91
CA LYS A 481 6.04 -27.65 6.20
C LYS A 481 4.86 -28.12 7.05
N ARG A 482 4.96 -29.31 7.68
CA ARG A 482 3.92 -29.83 8.59
C ARG A 482 3.70 -28.92 9.78
N ALA A 483 4.77 -28.52 10.47
CA ALA A 483 4.69 -27.63 11.63
C ALA A 483 4.04 -26.28 11.26
N PHE A 484 4.43 -25.71 10.12
CA PHE A 484 3.84 -24.49 9.59
C PHE A 484 2.33 -24.63 9.33
N LEU A 485 1.90 -25.71 8.66
CA LEU A 485 0.50 -25.96 8.32
C LEU A 485 -0.38 -26.26 9.55
N LEU A 486 0.16 -26.95 10.54
CA LEU A 486 -0.56 -27.32 11.76
C LEU A 486 -0.61 -26.21 12.81
N ALA A 487 0.25 -25.20 12.70
CA ALA A 487 0.25 -24.07 13.64
C ALA A 487 -1.11 -23.34 13.65
N PRO A 488 -1.53 -22.78 14.80
CA PRO A 488 -2.74 -21.97 14.88
C PRO A 488 -2.68 -20.78 13.92
N ALA A 489 -3.76 -20.54 13.19
CA ALA A 489 -3.82 -19.40 12.28
C ALA A 489 -3.90 -18.05 13.02
N ARG A 490 -4.60 -18.02 14.17
CA ARG A 490 -4.66 -16.88 15.10
C ARG A 490 -4.12 -17.33 16.46
N LYS A 491 -3.41 -16.44 17.16
CA LYS A 491 -3.04 -16.68 18.56
C LYS A 491 -4.32 -16.89 19.38
N GLY A 492 -4.42 -18.02 20.08
CA GLY A 492 -5.63 -18.42 20.82
C GLY A 492 -6.81 -18.89 19.95
N GLY A 493 -6.65 -18.97 18.63
CA GLY A 493 -7.67 -19.49 17.71
C GLY A 493 -7.67 -21.01 17.63
N LYS A 494 -8.83 -21.59 17.29
CA LYS A 494 -9.01 -23.05 17.16
C LYS A 494 -8.62 -23.62 15.80
N ASP A 495 -8.64 -22.80 14.75
CA ASP A 495 -8.33 -23.25 13.39
C ASP A 495 -6.82 -23.28 13.14
N SER A 496 -6.34 -24.37 12.54
CA SER A 496 -4.98 -24.46 11.98
C SER A 496 -4.88 -23.66 10.69
N ARG A 497 -3.64 -23.33 10.29
CA ARG A 497 -3.35 -22.72 8.99
C ARG A 497 -3.81 -23.62 7.83
N LEU A 498 -3.66 -24.94 7.95
CA LEU A 498 -4.14 -25.90 6.95
C LEU A 498 -5.66 -25.82 6.75
N ARG A 499 -6.45 -25.81 7.83
CA ARG A 499 -7.91 -25.70 7.72
C ARG A 499 -8.33 -24.40 7.04
N ARG A 500 -7.64 -23.30 7.35
CA ARG A 500 -7.88 -22.00 6.70
C ARG A 500 -7.49 -21.98 5.23
N LEU A 501 -6.37 -22.60 4.87
CA LEU A 501 -5.98 -22.78 3.48
C LEU A 501 -7.06 -23.56 2.71
N LEU A 502 -7.56 -24.66 3.26
CA LEU A 502 -8.62 -25.46 2.64
C LEU A 502 -9.90 -24.65 2.37
N ARG A 503 -10.29 -23.73 3.27
CA ARG A 503 -11.43 -22.81 3.02
C ARG A 503 -11.19 -21.90 1.81
N ASN A 504 -9.99 -21.31 1.70
CA ASN A 504 -9.67 -20.50 0.53
C ASN A 504 -9.62 -21.33 -0.76
N LEU A 505 -9.03 -22.54 -0.74
CA LEU A 505 -9.04 -23.43 -1.91
C LEU A 505 -10.47 -23.81 -2.31
N ALA A 506 -11.37 -24.01 -1.34
CA ALA A 506 -12.78 -24.29 -1.60
C ALA A 506 -13.51 -23.09 -2.21
N TYR A 507 -13.22 -21.89 -1.72
CA TYR A 507 -13.73 -20.65 -2.30
C TYR A 507 -13.27 -20.47 -3.74
N VAL A 508 -11.96 -20.60 -4.01
CA VAL A 508 -11.40 -20.48 -5.36
C VAL A 508 -11.97 -21.54 -6.32
N ALA A 509 -12.09 -22.80 -5.87
CA ALA A 509 -12.70 -23.86 -6.67
C ALA A 509 -14.18 -23.55 -7.01
N THR A 510 -14.90 -22.91 -6.09
CA THR A 510 -16.29 -22.46 -6.30
C THR A 510 -16.36 -21.33 -7.32
N GLN A 511 -15.51 -20.31 -7.21
CA GLN A 511 -15.46 -19.21 -8.17
C GLN A 511 -15.06 -19.68 -9.57
N ALA A 512 -14.18 -20.67 -9.67
CA ALA A 512 -13.68 -21.18 -10.95
C ALA A 512 -14.63 -22.18 -11.65
N GLN A 513 -15.58 -22.77 -10.93
CA GLN A 513 -16.41 -23.86 -11.44
C GLN A 513 -17.31 -23.47 -12.65
N PRO A 514 -17.98 -22.31 -12.68
CA PRO A 514 -18.90 -21.98 -13.77
C PRO A 514 -18.25 -22.04 -15.16
N TYR A 515 -17.09 -21.38 -15.33
CA TYR A 515 -16.35 -21.41 -16.59
C TYR A 515 -15.72 -22.79 -16.88
N ALA A 516 -15.25 -23.49 -15.84
CA ALA A 516 -14.69 -24.84 -16.02
C ALA A 516 -15.73 -25.83 -16.57
N ARG A 517 -17.01 -25.66 -16.23
CA ARG A 517 -18.12 -26.48 -16.76
C ARG A 517 -18.59 -26.00 -18.13
N GLN A 518 -18.65 -24.69 -18.33
CA GLN A 518 -19.17 -24.05 -19.54
C GLN A 518 -18.26 -22.86 -19.90
N PRO A 519 -17.27 -23.05 -20.79
CA PRO A 519 -16.26 -22.03 -21.11
C PRO A 519 -16.82 -20.95 -22.03
N MET A 520 -17.69 -20.11 -21.46
CA MET A 520 -18.28 -18.93 -22.10
C MET A 520 -17.84 -17.69 -21.34
N PRO A 521 -17.57 -16.54 -22.01
CA PRO A 521 -17.13 -15.31 -21.34
C PRO A 521 -18.00 -14.88 -20.16
N VAL A 522 -19.32 -15.05 -20.25
CA VAL A 522 -20.27 -14.68 -19.19
C VAL A 522 -20.09 -15.48 -17.89
N ASN A 523 -19.40 -16.63 -17.94
CA ASN A 523 -19.11 -17.50 -16.80
C ASN A 523 -17.72 -17.24 -16.18
N LEU A 524 -16.96 -16.30 -16.73
CA LEU A 524 -15.70 -15.83 -16.14
C LEU A 524 -15.95 -15.20 -14.76
N VAL A 525 -14.88 -15.07 -13.97
CA VAL A 525 -14.92 -14.34 -12.70
C VAL A 525 -15.04 -12.85 -13.02
N GLY A 526 -16.23 -12.31 -12.78
CA GLY A 526 -16.56 -10.92 -13.09
C GLY A 526 -16.69 -10.06 -11.85
N PHE A 527 -16.37 -8.77 -12.00
CA PHE A 527 -16.60 -7.78 -10.96
C PHE A 527 -18.08 -7.72 -10.55
N PRO A 528 -18.39 -7.55 -9.24
CA PRO A 528 -19.76 -7.42 -8.79
C PRO A 528 -20.34 -6.06 -9.22
N ARG A 529 -21.66 -6.00 -9.42
CA ARG A 529 -22.34 -4.74 -9.74
C ARG A 529 -22.22 -3.78 -8.56
N ARG A 530 -21.78 -2.56 -8.83
CA ARG A 530 -21.80 -1.45 -7.88
C ARG A 530 -23.10 -0.67 -7.96
N ASP A 531 -23.54 -0.43 -9.20
CA ASP A 531 -24.77 0.28 -9.52
C ASP A 531 -25.33 -0.20 -10.88
N ALA A 532 -26.32 0.51 -11.43
CA ALA A 532 -26.99 0.12 -12.68
C ALA A 532 -26.08 0.15 -13.91
N ARG A 533 -24.96 0.89 -13.88
CA ARG A 533 -24.06 1.11 -15.02
C ARG A 533 -22.62 0.72 -14.76
N HIS A 534 -22.22 0.56 -13.50
CA HIS A 534 -20.82 0.33 -13.15
C HIS A 534 -20.61 -0.93 -12.32
N TRP A 535 -19.41 -1.47 -12.50
CA TRP A 535 -18.86 -2.56 -11.72
C TRP A 535 -18.00 -2.01 -10.59
N PHE A 536 -17.87 -2.79 -9.52
CA PHE A 536 -16.87 -2.54 -8.49
C PHE A 536 -15.53 -3.13 -8.96
N SER A 537 -14.55 -2.29 -9.21
CA SER A 537 -13.23 -2.71 -9.71
C SER A 537 -12.44 -3.47 -8.64
N GLY A 538 -12.71 -4.78 -8.53
CA GLY A 538 -12.16 -5.67 -7.51
C GLY A 538 -10.83 -6.32 -7.90
N SER A 539 -9.88 -5.55 -8.42
CA SER A 539 -8.53 -6.02 -8.75
C SER A 539 -7.51 -4.89 -8.60
N TRP A 540 -6.23 -5.15 -8.90
CA TRP A 540 -5.11 -4.30 -8.51
C TRP A 540 -5.22 -2.84 -8.91
N ARG A 541 -5.88 -2.51 -10.03
CA ARG A 541 -6.01 -1.13 -10.50
C ARG A 541 -7.01 -0.32 -9.67
N ASP A 542 -7.89 -0.95 -8.90
CA ASP A 542 -8.87 -0.30 -7.99
C ASP A 542 -9.52 0.97 -8.59
N SER A 543 -9.81 0.94 -9.90
CA SER A 543 -10.33 2.08 -10.65
C SER A 543 -11.19 1.60 -11.80
N ASN A 544 -12.41 2.15 -11.86
CA ASN A 544 -13.34 1.87 -12.94
C ASN A 544 -12.81 2.35 -14.30
N ALA A 545 -12.23 3.55 -14.33
CA ALA A 545 -11.54 4.03 -15.52
C ALA A 545 -10.33 3.13 -15.82
N GLY A 546 -9.61 2.72 -14.77
CA GLY A 546 -8.47 1.80 -14.84
C GLY A 546 -8.76 0.43 -15.47
N TYR A 547 -10.01 -0.04 -15.52
CA TYR A 547 -10.42 -1.23 -16.27
C TYR A 547 -11.32 -0.91 -17.48
N ALA A 548 -11.34 0.35 -17.93
CA ALA A 548 -12.20 0.84 -19.00
C ALA A 548 -13.70 0.52 -18.80
N ASN A 549 -14.15 0.45 -17.54
CA ASN A 549 -15.47 -0.03 -17.10
C ASN A 549 -15.83 -1.46 -17.53
N GLY A 550 -14.84 -2.29 -17.89
CA GLY A 550 -15.04 -3.71 -18.15
C GLY A 550 -15.49 -4.48 -16.91
N ARG A 551 -16.17 -5.61 -17.15
CA ARG A 551 -16.68 -6.52 -16.13
C ARG A 551 -15.70 -7.63 -15.80
N PHE A 552 -15.06 -8.21 -16.81
CA PHE A 552 -14.17 -9.35 -16.66
C PHE A 552 -12.74 -8.90 -16.91
N ALA A 553 -11.91 -8.87 -15.86
CA ALA A 553 -10.53 -8.41 -15.98
C ALA A 553 -9.59 -9.53 -16.47
N MET A 554 -8.62 -9.16 -17.31
CA MET A 554 -7.67 -10.12 -17.90
C MET A 554 -6.72 -10.71 -16.86
N ASP A 555 -6.19 -9.88 -15.96
CA ASP A 555 -5.34 -10.30 -14.85
C ASP A 555 -5.98 -11.41 -14.00
N ILE A 556 -7.25 -11.29 -13.64
CA ILE A 556 -7.96 -12.33 -12.88
C ILE A 556 -8.12 -13.59 -13.75
N ASN A 557 -8.71 -13.45 -14.93
CA ASN A 557 -9.27 -14.58 -15.67
C ASN A 557 -8.24 -15.33 -16.53
N ALA A 558 -7.27 -14.63 -17.10
CA ALA A 558 -6.22 -15.23 -17.91
C ALA A 558 -4.96 -15.57 -17.09
N VAL A 559 -4.75 -14.92 -15.94
CA VAL A 559 -3.54 -15.12 -15.12
C VAL A 559 -3.86 -15.82 -13.80
N TRP A 560 -4.62 -15.18 -12.92
CA TRP A 560 -4.74 -15.64 -11.54
C TRP A 560 -5.53 -16.94 -11.36
N VAL A 561 -6.73 -17.04 -11.96
CA VAL A 561 -7.57 -18.24 -11.83
C VAL A 561 -6.86 -19.52 -12.33
N PRO A 562 -6.31 -19.59 -13.57
CA PRO A 562 -5.62 -20.79 -14.03
C PRO A 562 -4.39 -21.12 -13.17
N ASN A 563 -3.63 -20.10 -12.72
CA ASN A 563 -2.47 -20.33 -11.84
C ASN A 563 -2.87 -20.83 -10.45
N ALA A 564 -4.00 -20.37 -9.89
CA ALA A 564 -4.52 -20.85 -8.62
C ALA A 564 -4.97 -22.32 -8.71
N LEU A 565 -5.59 -22.75 -9.81
CA LEU A 565 -5.95 -24.16 -10.03
C LEU A 565 -4.71 -25.05 -10.23
N LYS A 566 -3.69 -24.59 -10.94
CA LYS A 566 -2.38 -25.28 -11.02
C LYS A 566 -1.76 -25.44 -9.64
N ALA A 567 -1.79 -24.37 -8.84
CA ALA A 567 -1.29 -24.35 -7.48
C ALA A 567 -2.07 -25.31 -6.57
N MET A 568 -3.39 -25.45 -6.73
CA MET A 568 -4.18 -26.47 -6.02
C MET A 568 -3.68 -27.89 -6.30
N ALA A 569 -3.34 -28.21 -7.55
CA ALA A 569 -2.83 -29.53 -7.90
C ALA A 569 -1.50 -29.81 -7.19
N GLN A 570 -0.59 -28.82 -7.17
CA GLN A 570 0.68 -28.89 -6.45
C GLN A 570 0.49 -29.02 -4.94
N ILE A 571 -0.40 -28.23 -4.34
CA ILE A 571 -0.70 -28.30 -2.91
C ILE A 571 -1.24 -29.69 -2.55
N ARG A 572 -2.17 -30.23 -3.35
CA ARG A 572 -2.72 -31.58 -3.13
C ARG A 572 -1.62 -32.64 -3.15
N GLU A 573 -0.72 -32.58 -4.13
CA GLU A 573 0.39 -33.54 -4.23
C GLU A 573 1.32 -33.46 -3.01
N VAL A 574 1.71 -32.25 -2.60
CA VAL A 574 2.56 -32.07 -1.41
C VAL A 574 1.83 -32.54 -0.15
N LEU A 575 0.54 -32.24 0.02
CA LEU A 575 -0.23 -32.69 1.17
C LEU A 575 -0.32 -34.23 1.25
N ALA A 576 -0.48 -34.91 0.11
CA ALA A 576 -0.45 -36.36 0.05
C ALA A 576 0.92 -36.91 0.48
N GLN A 577 2.02 -36.35 -0.02
CA GLN A 577 3.38 -36.69 0.40
C GLN A 577 3.63 -36.43 1.90
N LEU A 578 2.97 -35.42 2.47
CA LEU A 578 3.04 -35.13 3.90
C LEU A 578 2.16 -36.05 4.77
N GLY A 579 1.34 -36.92 4.18
CA GLY A 579 0.49 -37.89 4.89
C GLY A 579 -0.96 -37.44 5.12
N TYR A 580 -1.47 -36.51 4.29
CA TYR A 580 -2.87 -36.09 4.31
C TYR A 580 -3.61 -36.64 3.07
N SER A 581 -4.44 -37.66 3.27
CA SER A 581 -5.37 -38.14 2.25
C SER A 581 -6.54 -37.17 2.05
N ALA A 582 -7.27 -37.30 0.94
CA ALA A 582 -8.47 -36.51 0.68
C ALA A 582 -9.49 -36.64 1.83
N ASP A 583 -9.78 -37.86 2.30
CA ASP A 583 -10.68 -38.12 3.43
C ASP A 583 -10.23 -37.38 4.70
N ARG A 584 -8.93 -37.43 5.01
CA ARG A 584 -8.37 -36.74 6.18
C ARG A 584 -8.51 -35.22 6.08
N LEU A 585 -8.38 -34.66 4.88
CA LEU A 585 -8.60 -33.23 4.66
C LEU A 585 -10.07 -32.85 4.84
N LEU A 586 -11.01 -33.70 4.41
CA LEU A 586 -12.45 -33.52 4.67
C LEU A 586 -12.79 -33.63 6.15
N GLU A 587 -12.18 -34.54 6.90
CA GLU A 587 -12.34 -34.64 8.36
C GLU A 587 -11.85 -33.37 9.07
N LEU A 588 -10.72 -32.81 8.61
CA LEU A 588 -10.13 -31.59 9.17
C LEU A 588 -10.95 -30.33 8.86
N ALA A 589 -11.63 -30.31 7.71
CA ALA A 589 -12.44 -29.18 7.26
C ALA A 589 -13.77 -29.67 6.66
N PRO A 590 -14.73 -30.17 7.46
CA PRO A 590 -15.97 -30.76 6.95
C PRO A 590 -16.78 -29.80 6.06
N GLU A 591 -16.63 -28.50 6.28
CA GLU A 591 -17.25 -27.46 5.47
C GLU A 591 -16.88 -27.50 3.97
N ILE A 592 -15.77 -28.13 3.58
CA ILE A 592 -15.37 -28.20 2.16
C ILE A 592 -16.04 -29.34 1.40
N ALA A 593 -16.70 -30.29 2.08
CA ALA A 593 -17.31 -31.47 1.46
C ALA A 593 -18.40 -31.09 0.43
N GLU A 594 -19.11 -29.98 0.66
CA GLU A 594 -20.17 -29.46 -0.21
C GLU A 594 -19.66 -28.49 -1.28
N THR A 595 -18.36 -28.52 -1.60
CA THR A 595 -17.73 -27.60 -2.54
C THR A 595 -17.03 -28.35 -3.68
N PRO A 596 -16.73 -27.70 -4.83
CA PRO A 596 -16.04 -28.35 -5.94
C PRO A 596 -14.64 -28.88 -5.57
N LEU A 597 -14.04 -28.33 -4.50
CA LEU A 597 -12.75 -28.81 -4.00
C LEU A 597 -12.81 -30.29 -3.58
N ALA A 598 -13.92 -30.77 -3.00
CA ALA A 598 -14.03 -32.16 -2.59
C ALA A 598 -13.88 -33.12 -3.78
N GLU A 599 -14.47 -32.77 -4.93
CA GLU A 599 -14.29 -33.53 -6.18
C GLU A 599 -12.83 -33.47 -6.66
N PHE A 600 -12.22 -32.28 -6.68
CA PHE A 600 -10.82 -32.12 -7.11
C PHE A 600 -9.80 -32.84 -6.23
N LEU A 601 -10.10 -33.04 -4.95
CA LEU A 601 -9.26 -33.81 -4.03
C LEU A 601 -9.32 -35.32 -4.30
N HIS A 602 -10.50 -35.86 -4.64
CA HIS A 602 -10.69 -37.29 -4.93
C HIS A 602 -10.37 -37.65 -6.39
N ARG A 603 -10.61 -36.72 -7.31
CA ARG A 603 -10.56 -36.91 -8.76
C ARG A 603 -9.58 -35.93 -9.39
N PRO A 604 -8.26 -36.23 -9.33
CA PRO A 604 -7.24 -35.31 -9.81
C PRO A 604 -7.39 -34.94 -11.29
N GLU A 605 -7.93 -35.84 -12.10
CA GLU A 605 -8.20 -35.64 -13.52
C GLU A 605 -9.23 -34.52 -13.78
N MET A 606 -10.19 -34.32 -12.86
CA MET A 606 -11.18 -33.25 -12.98
C MET A 606 -10.55 -31.87 -12.75
N LEU A 607 -9.59 -31.78 -11.83
CA LEU A 607 -8.82 -30.55 -11.62
C LEU A 607 -7.92 -30.25 -12.82
N GLU A 608 -7.26 -31.25 -13.40
CA GLU A 608 -6.45 -31.09 -14.61
C GLU A 608 -7.28 -30.60 -15.80
N GLN A 609 -8.49 -31.15 -15.98
CA GLN A 609 -9.41 -30.68 -17.02
C GLN A 609 -9.88 -29.23 -16.77
N ALA A 610 -10.14 -28.86 -15.51
CA ALA A 610 -10.47 -27.49 -15.15
C ALA A 610 -9.30 -26.53 -15.46
N VAL A 611 -8.07 -26.91 -15.10
CA VAL A 611 -6.85 -26.15 -15.44
C VAL A 611 -6.76 -25.93 -16.94
N LYS A 612 -6.86 -27.00 -17.75
CA LYS A 612 -6.78 -26.92 -19.21
C LYS A 612 -7.86 -26.00 -19.81
N THR A 613 -9.07 -26.06 -19.26
CA THR A 613 -10.18 -25.20 -19.69
C THR A 613 -9.90 -23.73 -19.39
N TRP A 614 -9.43 -23.43 -18.18
CA TRP A 614 -9.07 -22.08 -17.76
C TRP A 614 -7.84 -21.51 -18.46
N GLU A 615 -6.86 -22.33 -18.85
CA GLU A 615 -5.74 -21.87 -19.69
C GLU A 615 -6.22 -21.32 -21.06
N GLY A 616 -7.36 -21.79 -21.56
CA GLY A 616 -7.97 -21.26 -22.78
C GLY A 616 -8.62 -19.89 -22.63
N ALA A 617 -8.87 -19.41 -21.40
CA ALA A 617 -9.57 -18.14 -21.15
C ALA A 617 -8.84 -16.92 -21.73
N VAL A 618 -7.51 -16.98 -21.85
CA VAL A 618 -6.69 -15.92 -22.47
C VAL A 618 -7.14 -15.59 -23.90
N GLY A 619 -7.72 -16.56 -24.63
CA GLY A 619 -8.21 -16.36 -25.99
C GLY A 619 -9.33 -15.33 -26.10
N HIS A 620 -10.16 -15.17 -25.05
CA HIS A 620 -11.23 -14.16 -25.03
C HIS A 620 -10.71 -12.72 -25.00
N PHE A 621 -9.47 -12.52 -24.52
CA PHE A 621 -8.85 -11.22 -24.40
C PHE A 621 -7.99 -10.85 -25.60
N LEU A 622 -7.79 -11.75 -26.56
CA LEU A 622 -6.91 -11.48 -27.69
C LEU A 622 -7.54 -10.46 -28.64
N VAL A 623 -6.86 -9.34 -28.84
CA VAL A 623 -7.21 -8.32 -29.83
C VAL A 623 -6.16 -8.33 -30.94
N HIS A 624 -6.63 -8.45 -32.18
CA HIS A 624 -5.81 -8.31 -33.38
C HIS A 624 -6.39 -7.18 -34.23
N LEU A 625 -5.58 -6.15 -34.53
CA LEU A 625 -5.97 -5.03 -35.37
C LEU A 625 -5.04 -4.97 -36.59
N PRO A 626 -5.58 -5.02 -37.82
CA PRO A 626 -4.79 -4.83 -39.03
C PRO A 626 -4.27 -3.39 -39.12
N ALA A 627 -3.20 -3.18 -39.90
CA ALA A 627 -2.52 -1.90 -40.00
C ALA A 627 -3.44 -0.71 -40.39
N GLU A 628 -4.44 -0.94 -41.25
CA GLU A 628 -5.40 0.09 -41.64
C GLU A 628 -6.27 0.55 -40.46
N GLU A 629 -6.74 -0.40 -39.65
CA GLU A 629 -7.55 -0.11 -38.46
C GLU A 629 -6.73 0.56 -37.36
N VAL A 630 -5.47 0.14 -37.19
CA VAL A 630 -4.50 0.81 -36.30
C VAL A 630 -4.36 2.28 -36.67
N ARG A 631 -4.12 2.56 -37.95
CA ARG A 631 -3.98 3.94 -38.46
C ARG A 631 -5.24 4.76 -38.19
N TRP A 632 -6.41 4.24 -38.56
CA TRP A 632 -7.68 4.93 -38.38
C TRP A 632 -7.97 5.27 -36.91
N ARG A 633 -7.79 4.31 -35.99
CA ARG A 633 -8.02 4.52 -34.55
C ARG A 633 -7.04 5.53 -33.94
N ILE A 634 -5.76 5.46 -34.33
CA ILE A 634 -4.74 6.42 -33.89
C ILE A 634 -5.04 7.84 -34.42
N GLU A 635 -5.43 7.99 -35.68
CA GLU A 635 -5.81 9.29 -36.24
C GLU A 635 -6.99 9.90 -35.48
N ALA A 636 -8.00 9.09 -35.14
CA ALA A 636 -9.13 9.53 -34.32
C ALA A 636 -8.68 9.98 -32.91
N LYS A 637 -7.79 9.21 -32.27
CA LYS A 637 -7.22 9.58 -30.96
C LYS A 637 -6.44 10.89 -31.02
N LEU A 638 -5.56 11.05 -32.02
CA LEU A 638 -4.77 12.27 -32.22
C LEU A 638 -5.67 13.48 -32.47
N ALA A 639 -6.76 13.32 -33.23
CA ALA A 639 -7.74 14.38 -33.46
C ALA A 639 -8.45 14.80 -32.16
N TRP A 640 -8.63 13.88 -31.20
CA TRP A 640 -9.21 14.18 -29.89
C TRP A 640 -8.24 14.88 -28.92
N LEU A 641 -6.93 14.61 -29.02
CA LEU A 641 -5.93 15.17 -28.09
C LEU A 641 -5.76 16.70 -28.22
N PRO A 642 -5.33 17.39 -27.14
CA PRO A 642 -4.92 18.79 -27.19
C PRO A 642 -3.80 19.02 -28.21
N GLU A 643 -3.70 20.25 -28.74
CA GLU A 643 -2.80 20.56 -29.85
C GLU A 643 -1.32 20.26 -29.57
N GLU A 644 -0.84 20.55 -28.35
CA GLU A 644 0.55 20.26 -27.95
C GLU A 644 0.82 18.75 -27.93
N GLU A 645 -0.05 17.97 -27.27
CA GLU A 645 0.07 16.51 -27.24
C GLU A 645 -0.04 15.92 -28.65
N ARG A 646 -1.03 16.37 -29.45
CA ARG A 646 -1.25 15.93 -30.83
C ARG A 646 -0.01 16.14 -31.68
N THR A 647 0.60 17.33 -31.61
CA THR A 647 1.79 17.68 -32.38
C THR A 647 2.97 16.81 -31.99
N TYR A 648 3.19 16.63 -30.69
CA TYR A 648 4.26 15.77 -30.17
C TYR A 648 4.08 14.32 -30.65
N TRP A 649 2.91 13.72 -30.44
CA TRP A 649 2.68 12.32 -30.82
C TRP A 649 2.72 12.08 -32.34
N LYS A 650 2.30 13.05 -33.16
CA LYS A 650 2.50 12.99 -34.62
C LYS A 650 3.98 12.92 -34.99
N SER A 651 4.84 13.70 -34.33
CA SER A 651 6.28 13.65 -34.57
C SER A 651 6.89 12.30 -34.19
N VAL A 652 6.45 11.69 -33.07
CA VAL A 652 6.89 10.36 -32.64
C VAL A 652 6.50 9.28 -33.66
N LEU A 653 5.28 9.32 -34.20
CA LEU A 653 4.84 8.38 -35.24
C LEU A 653 5.68 8.49 -36.52
N GLN A 654 5.93 9.71 -36.97
CA GLN A 654 6.75 9.97 -38.16
C GLN A 654 8.20 9.49 -37.98
N GLN A 655 8.80 9.71 -36.82
CA GLN A 655 10.17 9.30 -36.52
C GLN A 655 10.31 7.78 -36.35
N SER A 656 9.30 7.13 -35.76
CA SER A 656 9.35 5.69 -35.48
C SER A 656 8.88 4.80 -36.62
N GLY A 657 8.06 5.31 -37.55
CA GLY A 657 7.44 4.52 -38.62
C GLY A 657 6.44 3.47 -38.11
N ALA A 658 5.89 3.65 -36.90
CA ALA A 658 5.05 2.65 -36.25
C ALA A 658 3.59 2.62 -36.75
N GLU A 659 3.14 3.67 -37.44
CA GLU A 659 1.74 3.86 -37.88
C GLU A 659 1.24 2.88 -38.97
N GLY A 660 2.15 2.12 -39.60
CA GLY A 660 1.83 1.18 -40.68
C GLY A 660 1.81 -0.28 -40.26
N GLN A 661 1.80 -0.57 -38.95
CA GLN A 661 1.99 -1.93 -38.43
C GLN A 661 0.68 -2.50 -37.88
N GLU A 662 0.44 -3.78 -38.12
CA GLU A 662 -0.58 -4.51 -37.37
C GLU A 662 -0.16 -4.65 -35.90
N VAL A 663 -1.13 -4.70 -35.00
CA VAL A 663 -0.89 -4.92 -33.56
C VAL A 663 -1.71 -6.09 -33.07
N THR A 664 -1.12 -6.87 -32.17
CA THR A 664 -1.81 -7.92 -31.42
C THR A 664 -1.48 -7.71 -29.95
N PHE A 665 -2.49 -7.70 -29.09
CA PHE A 665 -2.31 -7.52 -27.65
C PHE A 665 -3.44 -8.20 -26.89
N LEU A 666 -3.26 -8.39 -25.58
CA LEU A 666 -4.32 -8.83 -24.69
C LEU A 666 -5.07 -7.60 -24.18
N ALA A 667 -6.37 -7.52 -24.45
CA ALA A 667 -7.27 -6.52 -23.91
C ALA A 667 -7.20 -6.49 -22.38
N LEU A 668 -7.34 -5.30 -21.82
CA LEU A 668 -7.34 -5.05 -20.38
C LEU A 668 -8.50 -5.76 -19.68
N SER A 669 -9.67 -5.75 -20.31
CA SER A 669 -10.91 -6.31 -19.77
C SER A 669 -11.90 -6.61 -20.89
N LEU A 670 -12.90 -7.43 -20.58
CA LEU A 670 -14.09 -7.63 -21.40
C LEU A 670 -15.27 -6.84 -20.83
N ASP A 671 -16.19 -6.43 -21.70
CA ASP A 671 -17.45 -5.81 -21.28
C ASP A 671 -18.43 -6.83 -20.67
N GLU A 672 -19.68 -6.41 -20.43
CA GLU A 672 -20.68 -7.30 -19.83
C GLU A 672 -21.18 -8.43 -20.75
N ALA A 673 -21.05 -8.26 -22.08
CA ALA A 673 -21.36 -9.27 -23.08
C ALA A 673 -20.20 -10.25 -23.29
N GLY A 674 -19.00 -9.90 -22.80
CA GLY A 674 -17.80 -10.71 -22.95
C GLY A 674 -16.97 -10.34 -24.18
N GLU A 675 -17.20 -9.15 -24.76
CA GLU A 675 -16.41 -8.64 -25.87
C GLU A 675 -15.18 -7.87 -25.36
N PRO A 676 -14.00 -8.02 -26.00
CA PRO A 676 -12.79 -7.36 -25.55
C PRO A 676 -12.86 -5.85 -25.75
N ILE A 677 -12.56 -5.09 -24.69
CA ILE A 677 -12.39 -3.65 -24.77
C ILE A 677 -10.95 -3.39 -25.24
N PRO A 678 -10.74 -2.74 -26.41
CA PRO A 678 -9.43 -2.64 -27.06
C PRO A 678 -8.53 -1.60 -26.38
N VAL A 679 -8.10 -1.89 -25.16
CA VAL A 679 -7.11 -1.12 -24.39
C VAL A 679 -5.90 -2.02 -24.16
N ALA A 680 -4.78 -1.68 -24.79
CA ALA A 680 -3.50 -2.31 -24.51
C ALA A 680 -3.02 -1.91 -23.11
N ASN A 681 -2.29 -2.77 -22.42
CA ASN A 681 -1.99 -2.58 -21.00
C ASN A 681 -0.79 -3.42 -20.53
N THR A 682 -0.33 -3.17 -19.32
CA THR A 682 0.84 -3.84 -18.72
C THR A 682 0.55 -5.14 -17.99
N ASP A 683 -0.71 -5.50 -17.72
CA ASP A 683 -1.07 -6.71 -16.98
C ASP A 683 -0.46 -8.02 -17.58
N PRO A 684 -0.18 -8.13 -18.90
CA PRO A 684 0.56 -9.27 -19.44
C PRO A 684 1.98 -9.45 -18.86
N ALA A 685 2.54 -8.44 -18.18
CA ALA A 685 3.77 -8.57 -17.40
C ALA A 685 3.61 -9.57 -16.24
N THR A 686 2.46 -9.56 -15.55
CA THR A 686 2.14 -10.58 -14.53
C THR A 686 2.02 -11.96 -15.16
N TYR A 687 1.41 -12.07 -16.35
CA TYR A 687 1.29 -13.34 -17.06
C TYR A 687 2.66 -13.92 -17.43
N LEU A 688 3.55 -13.09 -17.99
CA LEU A 688 4.94 -13.43 -18.30
C LEU A 688 5.73 -13.87 -17.05
N PHE A 689 5.50 -13.20 -15.91
CA PHE A 689 6.15 -13.53 -14.66
C PHE A 689 5.64 -14.84 -14.04
N MET A 690 4.33 -15.12 -14.13
CA MET A 690 3.72 -16.34 -13.59
C MET A 690 4.09 -17.58 -14.42
N GLU A 691 3.93 -17.52 -15.74
CA GLU A 691 4.12 -18.68 -16.62
C GLU A 691 5.59 -18.98 -16.94
N ASN A 692 5.85 -20.21 -17.40
CA ASN A 692 7.14 -20.60 -17.96
C ASN A 692 6.95 -20.89 -19.45
N PHE A 693 6.91 -19.83 -20.26
CA PHE A 693 6.75 -19.94 -21.70
C PHE A 693 7.92 -20.66 -22.35
N THR A 694 9.14 -20.46 -21.85
CA THR A 694 10.32 -21.17 -22.36
C THR A 694 10.13 -22.70 -22.28
N GLU A 695 9.65 -23.24 -21.15
CA GLU A 695 9.36 -24.68 -21.07
C GLU A 695 8.20 -25.09 -21.98
N LYS A 696 7.15 -24.27 -22.12
CA LYS A 696 6.05 -24.57 -23.03
C LYS A 696 6.52 -24.60 -24.49
N ILE A 697 7.43 -23.71 -24.89
CA ILE A 697 8.05 -23.68 -26.22
C ILE A 697 8.89 -24.95 -26.43
N LEU A 698 9.77 -25.29 -25.48
CA LEU A 698 10.58 -26.50 -25.54
C LEU A 698 9.74 -27.79 -25.60
N ALA A 699 8.57 -27.79 -24.95
CA ALA A 699 7.63 -28.90 -24.98
C ALA A 699 6.70 -28.91 -26.22
N GLY A 700 6.85 -27.97 -27.15
CA GLY A 700 5.99 -27.85 -28.34
C GLY A 700 4.53 -27.46 -28.04
N LYS A 701 4.27 -26.91 -26.85
CA LYS A 701 2.92 -26.51 -26.40
C LYS A 701 2.61 -25.03 -26.67
N GLN A 702 3.60 -24.24 -27.09
CA GLN A 702 3.47 -22.82 -27.36
C GLN A 702 4.41 -22.40 -28.49
N ASP A 703 3.92 -21.58 -29.42
CA ASP A 703 4.78 -20.92 -30.41
C ASP A 703 5.50 -19.71 -29.80
N ALA A 704 6.82 -19.60 -30.03
CA ALA A 704 7.62 -18.47 -29.58
C ALA A 704 7.18 -17.16 -30.26
N GLY A 705 6.79 -17.24 -31.54
CA GLY A 705 6.29 -16.10 -32.30
C GLY A 705 5.01 -15.52 -31.72
N GLU A 706 4.06 -16.36 -31.31
CA GLU A 706 2.81 -15.96 -30.63
C GLU A 706 3.08 -15.16 -29.36
N VAL A 707 4.00 -15.64 -28.52
CA VAL A 707 4.37 -14.95 -27.28
C VAL A 707 5.00 -13.59 -27.60
N LEU A 708 5.91 -13.54 -28.57
CA LEU A 708 6.56 -12.28 -28.97
C LEU A 708 5.59 -11.28 -29.62
N ARG A 709 4.55 -11.74 -30.32
CA ARG A 709 3.58 -10.87 -31.01
C ARG A 709 2.86 -9.94 -30.03
N TRP A 710 2.34 -10.47 -28.92
CA TRP A 710 1.66 -9.62 -27.93
C TRP A 710 2.63 -8.91 -26.97
N LEU A 711 3.82 -9.46 -26.71
CA LEU A 711 4.86 -8.76 -25.92
C LEU A 711 5.41 -7.51 -26.61
N ARG A 712 5.33 -7.45 -27.95
CA ARG A 712 5.81 -6.30 -28.73
C ARG A 712 5.15 -4.98 -28.31
N ILE A 713 3.93 -5.02 -27.76
CA ILE A 713 3.20 -3.83 -27.31
C ILE A 713 3.97 -3.00 -26.26
N PHE A 714 4.82 -3.64 -25.44
CA PHE A 714 5.63 -2.98 -24.42
C PHE A 714 6.75 -2.10 -24.96
N VAL A 715 7.18 -2.35 -26.20
CA VAL A 715 8.34 -1.68 -26.83
C VAL A 715 7.96 -0.87 -28.08
N LEU A 716 6.71 -0.94 -28.52
CA LEU A 716 6.16 -0.05 -29.54
C LEU A 716 5.88 1.33 -28.93
N PRO A 717 6.23 2.42 -29.61
CA PRO A 717 6.05 3.78 -29.09
C PRO A 717 4.56 4.13 -28.97
N TYR A 718 4.18 4.84 -27.91
CA TYR A 718 2.85 5.45 -27.84
C TYR A 718 2.68 6.49 -28.98
N PRO A 719 1.52 6.56 -29.67
CA PRO A 719 0.24 5.90 -29.37
C PRO A 719 0.02 4.50 -29.96
N VAL A 720 1.01 3.86 -30.59
CA VAL A 720 0.87 2.48 -31.11
C VAL A 720 1.01 1.44 -30.00
N GLY A 721 2.00 1.60 -29.13
CA GLY A 721 2.22 0.72 -27.99
C GLY A 721 2.23 1.47 -26.66
N LEU A 722 2.91 0.87 -25.68
CA LEU A 722 3.02 1.40 -24.32
C LEU A 722 4.30 2.19 -24.10
N TYR A 723 5.30 2.08 -24.97
CA TYR A 723 6.63 2.62 -24.73
C TYR A 723 6.66 4.15 -24.83
N LEU A 724 7.10 4.79 -23.75
CA LEU A 724 7.39 6.22 -23.69
C LEU A 724 8.90 6.41 -23.57
N GLU A 725 9.52 7.06 -24.56
CA GLU A 725 10.96 7.23 -24.61
C GLU A 725 11.48 8.03 -23.40
N GLY A 726 12.44 7.46 -22.66
CA GLY A 726 13.02 8.09 -21.47
C GLY A 726 12.11 8.13 -20.25
N VAL A 727 10.94 7.48 -20.30
CA VAL A 727 9.98 7.40 -19.19
C VAL A 727 9.68 5.95 -18.80
N GLY A 728 9.48 5.05 -19.77
CA GLY A 728 9.11 3.65 -19.55
C GLY A 728 7.75 3.27 -20.14
N PRO A 729 7.29 2.02 -19.95
CA PRO A 729 6.00 1.57 -20.47
C PRO A 729 4.83 2.17 -19.68
N ALA A 730 3.95 2.91 -20.35
CA ALA A 730 2.67 3.35 -19.79
C ALA A 730 1.82 2.15 -19.37
N VAL A 731 1.04 2.32 -18.30
CA VAL A 731 0.23 1.24 -17.72
C VAL A 731 -0.96 0.81 -18.59
N ALA A 732 -1.37 1.68 -19.53
CA ALA A 732 -2.43 1.47 -20.50
C ALA A 732 -2.18 2.25 -21.79
N ASN A 733 -2.79 1.83 -22.89
CA ASN A 733 -2.92 2.58 -24.13
C ASN A 733 -4.37 2.47 -24.62
N ASP A 734 -5.06 3.61 -24.62
CA ASP A 734 -6.48 3.75 -24.95
C ASP A 734 -6.72 4.17 -26.41
N ALA A 735 -5.69 4.31 -27.24
CA ALA A 735 -5.79 4.82 -28.61
C ALA A 735 -6.74 4.00 -29.49
N TYR A 736 -6.93 2.71 -29.16
CA TYR A 736 -7.85 1.83 -29.88
C TYR A 736 -9.25 1.78 -29.27
N ALA A 737 -9.49 2.39 -28.11
CA ALA A 737 -10.79 2.36 -27.43
C ALA A 737 -11.77 3.44 -27.93
N SER A 738 -13.00 3.41 -27.42
CA SER A 738 -14.01 4.40 -27.76
C SER A 738 -13.73 5.77 -27.11
N PRO A 739 -14.31 6.87 -27.62
CA PRO A 739 -14.20 8.19 -27.00
C PRO A 739 -14.67 8.26 -25.54
N GLU A 740 -15.58 7.39 -25.12
CA GLU A 740 -16.00 7.28 -23.73
C GLU A 740 -14.86 6.84 -22.81
N VAL A 741 -14.05 5.87 -23.25
CA VAL A 741 -12.86 5.42 -22.51
C VAL A 741 -11.83 6.56 -22.43
N TRP A 742 -11.63 7.31 -23.51
CA TRP A 742 -10.72 8.46 -23.52
C TRP A 742 -11.13 9.53 -22.50
N GLU A 743 -12.43 9.82 -22.44
CA GLU A 743 -12.99 10.78 -21.50
C GLU A 743 -12.88 10.31 -20.05
N ASN A 744 -13.08 9.02 -19.79
CA ASN A 744 -12.90 8.43 -18.47
C ASN A 744 -11.44 8.53 -18.00
N PHE A 745 -10.47 8.19 -18.85
CA PHE A 745 -9.04 8.35 -18.54
C PHE A 745 -8.59 9.80 -18.42
N ARG A 746 -9.27 10.74 -19.10
CA ARG A 746 -9.02 12.18 -18.90
C ARG A 746 -9.44 12.65 -17.51
N ARG A 747 -10.49 12.06 -16.94
CA ARG A 747 -11.02 12.40 -15.60
C ARG A 747 -10.29 11.70 -14.47
N ASP A 748 -9.83 10.47 -14.70
CA ASP A 748 -9.04 9.67 -13.76
C ASP A 748 -7.77 9.17 -14.46
N ILE A 749 -6.65 9.88 -14.20
CA ILE A 749 -5.38 9.60 -14.86
C ILE A 749 -4.60 8.45 -14.21
N TYR A 750 -5.02 7.94 -13.04
CA TYR A 750 -4.22 7.08 -12.17
C TYR A 750 -3.75 5.77 -12.83
N HIS A 751 -4.59 5.19 -13.69
CA HIS A 751 -4.31 3.99 -14.48
C HIS A 751 -4.41 4.25 -16.00
N SER A 752 -4.12 5.49 -16.41
CA SER A 752 -4.25 5.95 -17.79
C SER A 752 -2.94 5.84 -18.58
N PRO A 753 -2.94 6.14 -19.89
CA PRO A 753 -1.72 6.21 -20.70
C PRO A 753 -0.70 7.27 -20.27
N ARG A 754 -0.99 8.07 -19.24
CA ARG A 754 -0.09 9.10 -18.69
C ARG A 754 0.76 8.61 -17.52
N VAL A 755 0.60 7.37 -17.08
CA VAL A 755 1.22 6.86 -15.85
C VAL A 755 2.02 5.58 -16.13
N VAL A 756 3.21 5.51 -15.53
CA VAL A 756 4.03 4.30 -15.45
C VAL A 756 4.00 3.79 -14.02
N TRP A 757 3.80 2.48 -13.86
CA TRP A 757 3.73 1.81 -12.56
C TRP A 757 5.01 0.99 -12.32
N GLY A 758 5.74 1.32 -11.25
CA GLY A 758 7.02 0.68 -10.91
C GLY A 758 6.88 -0.83 -10.67
N ARG A 759 5.76 -1.26 -10.07
CA ARG A 759 5.42 -2.69 -9.91
C ARG A 759 5.37 -3.43 -11.24
N GLU A 760 4.66 -2.87 -12.22
CA GLU A 760 4.48 -3.48 -13.54
C GLU A 760 5.80 -3.56 -14.31
N VAL A 761 6.62 -2.53 -14.19
CA VAL A 761 8.00 -2.53 -14.71
C VAL A 761 8.81 -3.66 -14.07
N ASN A 762 8.78 -3.80 -12.75
CA ASN A 762 9.53 -4.86 -12.05
C ASN A 762 9.02 -6.26 -12.43
N LEU A 763 7.69 -6.45 -12.57
CA LEU A 763 7.09 -7.71 -13.04
C LEU A 763 7.58 -8.05 -14.45
N LEU A 764 7.59 -7.08 -15.35
CA LEU A 764 8.04 -7.27 -16.72
C LEU A 764 9.52 -7.65 -16.78
N LEU A 765 10.37 -6.93 -16.05
CA LEU A 765 11.81 -7.21 -16.00
C LEU A 765 12.11 -8.58 -15.38
N LEU A 766 11.44 -8.94 -14.27
CA LEU A 766 11.56 -10.27 -13.66
C LEU A 766 11.04 -11.37 -14.59
N GLY A 767 9.91 -11.13 -15.26
CA GLY A 767 9.34 -12.07 -16.22
C GLY A 767 10.27 -12.33 -17.39
N LEU A 768 10.83 -11.27 -18.00
CA LEU A 768 11.82 -11.38 -19.08
C LEU A 768 13.08 -12.11 -18.61
N ALA A 769 13.64 -11.74 -17.45
CA ALA A 769 14.82 -12.38 -16.87
C ALA A 769 14.58 -13.87 -16.60
N LYS A 770 13.40 -14.22 -16.06
CA LYS A 770 12.99 -15.61 -15.81
C LYS A 770 12.94 -16.42 -17.11
N GLN A 771 12.32 -15.91 -18.17
CA GLN A 771 12.24 -16.65 -19.45
C GLN A 771 13.63 -16.81 -20.08
N ILE A 772 14.48 -15.77 -20.03
CA ILE A 772 15.87 -15.83 -20.51
C ILE A 772 16.68 -16.87 -19.74
N ARG A 773 16.57 -16.89 -18.41
CA ARG A 773 17.27 -17.87 -17.57
C ARG A 773 16.80 -19.29 -17.86
N ALA A 774 15.49 -19.51 -17.96
CA ALA A 774 14.92 -20.82 -18.28
C ALA A 774 15.38 -21.38 -19.65
N ALA A 775 15.83 -20.51 -20.57
CA ALA A 775 16.33 -20.91 -21.87
C ALA A 775 17.78 -21.45 -21.83
N HIS A 776 18.48 -21.27 -20.71
CA HIS A 776 19.86 -21.72 -20.54
C HIS A 776 19.92 -22.89 -19.54
N ASP A 777 20.92 -23.75 -19.72
CA ASP A 777 21.25 -24.81 -18.77
C ASP A 777 22.13 -24.29 -17.62
N GLU A 778 22.54 -25.20 -16.72
CA GLU A 778 23.38 -24.87 -15.57
C GLU A 778 24.79 -24.38 -15.97
N GLN A 779 25.23 -24.67 -17.20
CA GLN A 779 26.50 -24.21 -17.78
C GLN A 779 26.36 -22.88 -18.53
N GLY A 780 25.15 -22.29 -18.53
CA GLY A 780 24.86 -21.03 -19.22
C GLY A 780 24.78 -21.17 -20.74
N GLN A 781 24.68 -22.39 -21.28
CA GLN A 781 24.46 -22.63 -22.71
C GLN A 781 22.98 -22.68 -23.03
N LEU A 782 22.58 -22.28 -24.24
CA LEU A 782 21.20 -22.39 -24.68
C LEU A 782 20.77 -23.87 -24.72
N ARG A 783 19.65 -24.19 -24.07
CA ARG A 783 19.09 -25.55 -24.03
C ARG A 783 18.64 -26.07 -25.40
N SER A 784 18.32 -25.16 -26.32
CA SER A 784 18.01 -25.46 -27.71
C SER A 784 18.41 -24.29 -28.62
N PRO A 785 19.00 -24.54 -29.81
CA PRO A 785 19.29 -23.48 -30.80
C PRO A 785 18.05 -22.71 -31.27
N GLU A 786 16.87 -23.35 -31.26
CA GLU A 786 15.59 -22.75 -31.69
C GLU A 786 15.15 -21.60 -30.78
N LEU A 787 15.63 -21.57 -29.52
CA LEU A 787 15.33 -20.50 -28.57
C LEU A 787 16.13 -19.22 -28.85
N LYS A 788 17.13 -19.25 -29.73
CA LYS A 788 18.02 -18.10 -29.96
C LYS A 788 17.26 -16.83 -30.38
N PRO A 789 16.37 -16.84 -31.40
CA PRO A 789 15.63 -15.63 -31.78
C PRO A 789 14.70 -15.12 -30.67
N TYR A 790 14.11 -16.05 -29.91
CA TYR A 790 13.26 -15.75 -28.76
C TYR A 790 14.05 -15.01 -27.67
N VAL A 791 15.16 -15.60 -27.21
CA VAL A 791 16.03 -15.02 -26.17
C VAL A 791 16.60 -13.67 -26.59
N GLU A 792 17.05 -13.53 -27.84
CA GLU A 792 17.55 -12.26 -28.36
C GLU A 792 16.48 -11.16 -28.36
N ALA A 793 15.23 -11.50 -28.72
CA ALA A 793 14.12 -10.56 -28.65
C ALA A 793 13.81 -10.14 -27.21
N LEU A 794 13.78 -11.07 -26.27
CA LEU A 794 13.56 -10.77 -24.86
C LEU A 794 14.68 -9.87 -24.29
N ARG A 795 15.94 -10.14 -24.62
CA ARG A 795 17.09 -9.32 -24.19
C ARG A 795 16.99 -7.89 -24.70
N ARG A 796 16.62 -7.69 -25.98
CA ARG A 796 16.41 -6.35 -26.55
C ARG A 796 15.29 -5.60 -25.84
N MET A 797 14.15 -6.26 -25.59
CA MET A 797 13.03 -5.64 -24.86
C MET A 797 13.45 -5.23 -23.44
N LEU A 798 14.10 -6.15 -22.71
CA LEU A 798 14.59 -5.92 -21.36
C LEU A 798 15.51 -4.71 -21.31
N GLN A 799 16.49 -4.63 -22.21
CA GLN A 799 17.42 -3.52 -22.30
C GLN A 799 16.71 -2.19 -22.57
N GLN A 800 15.84 -2.15 -23.59
CA GLN A 800 15.11 -0.94 -23.98
C GLN A 800 14.25 -0.39 -22.84
N ILE A 801 13.52 -1.26 -22.14
CA ILE A 801 12.67 -0.88 -21.00
C ILE A 801 13.53 -0.37 -19.84
N ARG A 802 14.59 -1.11 -19.48
CA ARG A 802 15.49 -0.74 -18.38
C ARG A 802 16.13 0.62 -18.62
N GLU A 803 16.61 0.88 -19.83
CA GLU A 803 17.23 2.15 -20.20
C GLU A 803 16.24 3.32 -20.12
N ALA A 804 15.01 3.15 -20.62
CA ALA A 804 14.00 4.20 -20.55
C ALA A 804 13.64 4.55 -19.11
N VAL A 805 13.46 3.54 -18.26
CA VAL A 805 13.14 3.71 -16.83
C VAL A 805 14.31 4.31 -16.06
N GLU A 806 15.55 3.95 -16.38
CA GLU A 806 16.75 4.56 -15.78
C GLU A 806 16.87 6.05 -16.18
N ARG A 807 16.68 6.38 -17.46
CA ARG A 807 16.70 7.77 -17.96
C ARG A 807 15.61 8.65 -17.34
N SER A 808 14.50 8.05 -16.89
CA SER A 808 13.44 8.80 -16.21
C SER A 808 13.90 9.43 -14.90
N GLY A 809 14.91 8.85 -14.24
CA GLY A 809 15.31 9.22 -12.87
C GLY A 809 14.31 8.80 -11.78
N LEU A 810 13.17 8.18 -12.15
CA LEU A 810 12.04 7.92 -11.27
C LEU A 810 11.81 6.43 -10.96
N LYS A 811 12.72 5.55 -11.39
CA LYS A 811 12.62 4.08 -11.22
C LYS A 811 12.36 3.57 -9.79
N HIS A 812 12.62 4.41 -8.79
CA HIS A 812 12.50 4.10 -7.37
C HIS A 812 11.20 4.63 -6.75
N ASN A 813 10.35 5.31 -7.53
CA ASN A 813 9.02 5.72 -7.12
C ASN A 813 8.01 4.61 -7.41
N GLU A 814 6.94 4.58 -6.62
CA GLU A 814 5.82 3.65 -6.81
C GLU A 814 5.19 3.80 -8.20
N LEU A 815 4.95 5.05 -8.59
CA LEU A 815 4.50 5.42 -9.93
C LEU A 815 4.99 6.82 -10.30
N TRP A 816 5.06 7.07 -11.60
CA TRP A 816 5.40 8.37 -12.16
C TRP A 816 4.60 8.65 -13.43
N SER A 817 4.60 9.90 -13.85
CA SER A 817 3.95 10.37 -15.06
C SER A 817 4.94 11.13 -15.94
N TYR A 818 4.42 11.84 -16.92
CA TYR A 818 5.19 12.77 -17.74
C TYR A 818 4.37 14.02 -18.04
N ARG A 819 5.06 15.05 -18.51
CA ARG A 819 4.49 16.26 -19.12
C ARG A 819 5.12 16.46 -20.48
N ILE A 820 4.36 17.04 -21.41
CA ILE A 820 4.88 17.49 -22.70
C ILE A 820 5.03 18.99 -22.60
N GLU A 821 6.24 19.49 -22.77
CA GLU A 821 6.51 20.93 -22.82
C GLU A 821 7.57 21.23 -23.88
N ASN A 822 7.31 22.25 -24.69
CA ASN A 822 8.24 22.70 -25.74
C ASN A 822 8.68 21.55 -26.67
N GLY A 823 7.75 20.66 -27.01
CA GLY A 823 8.00 19.50 -27.88
C GLY A 823 8.85 18.39 -27.25
N ARG A 824 9.01 18.37 -25.91
CA ARG A 824 9.77 17.33 -25.19
C ARG A 824 8.90 16.63 -24.16
N LEU A 825 9.12 15.32 -24.03
CA LEU A 825 8.55 14.50 -22.97
C LEU A 825 9.45 14.58 -21.72
N LEU A 826 8.89 15.01 -20.61
CA LEU A 826 9.63 15.22 -19.37
C LEU A 826 9.02 14.34 -18.26
N PRO A 827 9.79 13.42 -17.66
CA PRO A 827 9.33 12.63 -16.53
C PRO A 827 8.87 13.52 -15.37
N ALA A 828 7.83 13.10 -14.66
CA ALA A 828 7.27 13.84 -13.52
C ALA A 828 6.89 12.88 -12.40
N ARG A 829 7.18 13.25 -11.15
CA ARG A 829 6.72 12.49 -9.98
C ARG A 829 5.20 12.60 -9.84
N TYR A 830 4.56 11.48 -9.56
CA TYR A 830 3.12 11.46 -9.33
C TYR A 830 2.81 11.97 -7.92
N ALA A 831 1.86 12.90 -7.79
CA ALA A 831 1.62 13.64 -6.53
C ALA A 831 1.26 12.75 -5.33
N THR A 832 0.61 11.62 -5.55
CA THR A 832 0.17 10.69 -4.49
C THR A 832 1.10 9.49 -4.30
N THR A 833 2.28 9.46 -4.91
CA THR A 833 3.24 8.35 -4.73
C THR A 833 3.68 8.25 -3.27
N SER A 834 3.75 7.03 -2.76
CA SER A 834 4.45 6.78 -1.49
C SER A 834 5.96 7.00 -1.68
N ASP A 835 6.67 7.43 -0.62
CA ASP A 835 8.13 7.63 -0.66
C ASP A 835 8.87 6.29 -0.59
N ILE A 836 8.30 5.33 0.15
CA ILE A 836 8.69 3.92 0.18
C ILE A 836 7.44 3.08 0.00
N GLN A 837 7.50 2.08 -0.89
CA GLN A 837 6.36 1.21 -1.21
C GLN A 837 6.83 -0.21 -1.48
N LEU A 838 6.30 -1.17 -0.74
CA LEU A 838 6.74 -2.56 -0.66
C LEU A 838 6.93 -3.20 -2.03
N TRP A 839 5.92 -3.12 -2.90
CA TRP A 839 6.00 -3.74 -4.23
C TRP A 839 6.97 -3.06 -5.19
N ASN A 840 7.40 -1.82 -4.91
CA ASN A 840 8.41 -1.14 -5.71
C ASN A 840 9.83 -1.53 -5.25
N LEU A 841 9.97 -1.94 -3.99
CA LEU A 841 11.20 -2.50 -3.46
C LEU A 841 11.55 -3.84 -4.11
N THR A 842 10.63 -4.47 -4.85
CA THR A 842 10.90 -5.66 -5.67
C THR A 842 11.96 -5.43 -6.75
N SER A 843 12.31 -4.16 -7.01
CA SER A 843 13.52 -3.79 -7.75
C SER A 843 14.80 -4.40 -7.18
N LEU A 844 14.87 -4.71 -5.88
CA LEU A 844 15.96 -5.49 -5.28
C LEU A 844 16.11 -6.87 -5.93
N ALA A 845 14.99 -7.56 -6.18
CA ALA A 845 14.98 -8.86 -6.84
C ALA A 845 15.32 -8.71 -8.34
N VAL A 846 14.84 -7.65 -8.99
CA VAL A 846 15.21 -7.33 -10.38
C VAL A 846 16.73 -7.21 -10.50
N GLU A 847 17.34 -6.36 -9.69
CA GLU A 847 18.80 -6.11 -9.73
C GLU A 847 19.61 -7.39 -9.43
N PHE A 848 19.14 -8.21 -8.48
CA PHE A 848 19.76 -9.51 -8.19
C PHE A 848 19.67 -10.47 -9.39
N GLU A 849 18.51 -10.56 -10.03
CA GLU A 849 18.26 -11.48 -11.15
C GLU A 849 18.97 -11.05 -12.44
N LEU A 850 19.01 -9.75 -12.72
CA LEU A 850 19.80 -9.20 -13.82
C LEU A 850 21.29 -9.55 -13.67
N ASN A 851 21.82 -9.48 -12.46
CA ASN A 851 23.20 -9.89 -12.18
C ASN A 851 23.44 -11.39 -12.46
N GLN A 852 22.42 -12.25 -12.34
CA GLN A 852 22.55 -13.68 -12.64
C GLN A 852 22.58 -13.97 -14.15
N ILE A 853 21.75 -13.30 -14.95
CA ILE A 853 21.63 -13.58 -16.39
C ILE A 853 22.68 -12.88 -17.26
N GLU A 854 23.34 -11.84 -16.74
CA GLU A 854 24.42 -11.12 -17.42
C GLU A 854 25.79 -11.81 -17.26
N GLY A 855 25.94 -12.78 -16.32
CA GLY A 855 27.04 -13.73 -16.20
C GLY A 855 28.47 -13.16 -16.18
N SER A 856 29.10 -13.05 -15.01
CA SER A 856 30.58 -13.09 -14.84
C SER A 856 31.42 -12.20 -15.78
N LEU A 857 30.97 -10.98 -16.06
CA LEU A 857 31.87 -9.90 -16.42
C LEU A 857 32.37 -9.25 -15.12
N PRO A 858 33.63 -8.78 -15.04
CA PRO A 858 33.99 -7.85 -13.97
C PRO A 858 32.95 -6.74 -13.95
N PHE A 859 32.79 -6.07 -12.82
CA PHE A 859 32.02 -4.83 -12.62
C PHE A 859 32.25 -3.72 -13.69
N GLU A 860 33.09 -3.97 -14.70
CA GLU A 860 33.55 -3.12 -15.78
C GLU A 860 32.66 -3.11 -17.03
N CYS A 861 31.85 -4.14 -17.32
CA CYS A 861 31.18 -4.22 -18.64
C CYS A 861 29.65 -4.28 -18.68
N CYS A 862 28.94 -4.40 -17.55
CA CYS A 862 27.46 -4.40 -17.54
C CYS A 862 26.91 -3.18 -16.80
N CYS A 863 27.19 -2.00 -17.37
CA CYS A 863 26.63 -0.69 -16.99
C CYS A 863 26.80 0.25 -18.19
N TYR A 864 26.18 -0.06 -19.33
CA TYR A 864 26.08 0.88 -20.45
C TYR A 864 24.84 1.75 -20.25
#